data_AF-A0A417Y597-F1
#
_entry.id   AF-A0A417Y597-F1
#
_cell.length_a   1.000
_cell.length_b   1.000
_cell.length_c   1.000
_cell.angle_alpha   90.00
_cell.angle_beta   90.00
_cell.angle_gamma   90.00
#
_symmetry.space_group_name_H-M   'P 1'
#
loop_
_entity.id
_entity.type
_entity.pdbx_description
1 polymer ?
#
loop_
_entity_poly.entity_id
_entity_poly.type
_entity_poly.pdbx_seq_one_letter_code
_entity_poly.pdbx_strand_id
1 'polypeptide(L)'
;MNGARPGRRTDDPVGELLASRLFDEHWYTLQTHRDFRSREEAAADYVHRGQFTATPHPLFSPDWVFPRGGWGRSGADPLSAYLRSRQRQHRRSPHPLLHLDRLIETDPAAVDDRRGPAERWLASLTDTSPIPGPRGAEPLSWGELLSRLRTATIHPGRRPPAATVPGRISVVVPRGPAPWMARMALGVFREHPVHDVEVVLGSPTPGLGRRLLLDVAAGTSATTVVDVSPSHADELRSCLCSATGEHVVLVTEETSAPYWPWLGELVAPLRDDADTIVTQPLLLDSERVVLSAGTSFIDGRFGETPLLAGMPEADADRLGDGTVPGVGGVVALATDLAREIGPGPDVPAAHLLTDLALRAWWSRGGRARCVPSAKLLLTGDLRSGEPGPPIATPTPEGARDVWWRAGYDVLTDGAGRVTPTPTPRPQSTIKESAPRWRWTIDTSVTGGPWGATWGDAYFARSLAGALEGLGQHVTVDSRDSRSRRSRELDDVVLVLRGRDQVTAGRRPGHVMWVISHPDDVTAEEVDGYELVFAASESWAATKSGQWGRPVIPLLQCTDPEHFRPSVTGPSDDVPLLFVGNARGRPRPVISAALSAGLEPAIVGDGWEGLVPEHLVVAAHVNNAELGALYASAGVVLNDHWADMRREGFVANRIFDAVASGTRVVSDVVPADPIVASAVRVWRTPDELRSLVVERADRFPSRQERQEVARHVLAAHSFEARARTLVDELALSRTPEGRG
;
A
#
# COMPACT_ATOMS: atom_id res chain seq x y z
N MET A 1 -44.20 -10.37 -42.96
CA MET A 1 -45.03 -9.96 -41.81
C MET A 1 -44.14 -9.40 -40.73
N ASN A 2 -44.32 -8.12 -40.42
CA ASN A 2 -43.60 -7.37 -39.40
C ASN A 2 -43.84 -7.98 -38.01
N GLY A 3 -42.79 -8.52 -37.40
CA GLY A 3 -42.73 -8.74 -35.96
C GLY A 3 -42.18 -7.48 -35.28
N ALA A 4 -43.06 -6.68 -34.72
CA ALA A 4 -42.71 -5.48 -33.98
C ALA A 4 -41.77 -5.81 -32.81
N ARG A 5 -40.59 -5.16 -32.77
CA ARG A 5 -39.74 -5.13 -31.58
C ARG A 5 -40.42 -4.25 -30.50
N PRO A 6 -40.40 -4.66 -29.23
CA PRO A 6 -41.01 -3.90 -28.15
C PRO A 6 -40.23 -2.61 -27.89
N GLY A 7 -40.96 -1.50 -27.84
CA GLY A 7 -40.62 -0.23 -27.18
C GLY A 7 -39.21 0.33 -27.40
N ARG A 8 -39.06 1.22 -28.38
CA ARG A 8 -38.15 2.37 -28.21
C ARG A 8 -38.58 3.06 -26.91
N ARG A 9 -37.75 3.00 -25.86
CA ARG A 9 -37.83 3.97 -24.77
C ARG A 9 -37.78 5.34 -25.44
N THR A 10 -38.75 6.20 -25.11
CA THR A 10 -38.87 7.56 -25.60
C THR A 10 -37.53 8.28 -25.47
N ASP A 11 -36.99 8.79 -26.58
CA ASP A 11 -35.81 9.67 -26.60
C ASP A 11 -36.20 11.05 -26.03
N ASP A 12 -36.58 11.07 -24.76
CA ASP A 12 -36.87 12.29 -23.98
C ASP A 12 -35.90 12.37 -22.80
N PRO A 13 -34.65 12.83 -23.03
CA PRO A 13 -33.66 12.95 -21.96
C PRO A 13 -34.09 13.95 -20.89
N VAL A 14 -34.83 15.00 -21.27
CA VAL A 14 -35.31 16.02 -20.32
C VAL A 14 -36.33 15.39 -19.36
N GLY A 15 -37.29 14.63 -19.87
CA GLY A 15 -38.25 13.88 -19.05
C GLY A 15 -37.58 12.84 -18.14
N GLU A 16 -36.52 12.17 -18.61
CA GLU A 16 -35.72 11.24 -17.80
C GLU A 16 -35.03 11.93 -16.62
N LEU A 17 -34.43 13.10 -16.86
CA LEU A 17 -33.81 13.92 -15.82
C LEU A 17 -34.83 14.43 -14.80
N LEU A 18 -35.98 14.92 -15.26
CA LEU A 18 -37.06 15.39 -14.38
C LEU A 18 -37.61 14.29 -13.47
N ALA A 19 -37.65 13.05 -13.97
CA ALA A 19 -38.10 11.88 -13.21
C ALA A 19 -37.06 11.34 -12.21
N SER A 20 -35.80 11.74 -12.35
CA SER A 20 -34.66 11.30 -11.54
C SER A 20 -34.42 12.22 -10.35
N ARG A 21 -34.00 11.64 -9.21
CA ARG A 21 -33.47 12.41 -8.07
C ARG A 21 -31.98 12.73 -8.20
N LEU A 22 -31.31 12.13 -9.18
CA LEU A 22 -29.92 12.45 -9.55
C LEU A 22 -29.83 13.68 -10.47
N PHE A 23 -30.91 14.46 -10.60
CA PHE A 23 -30.90 15.81 -11.16
C PHE A 23 -31.41 16.82 -10.13
N ASP A 24 -30.51 17.67 -9.64
CA ASP A 24 -30.75 18.74 -8.69
C ASP A 24 -30.58 20.11 -9.38
N GLU A 25 -31.70 20.83 -9.52
CA GLU A 25 -31.75 22.15 -10.16
C GLU A 25 -31.00 23.21 -9.35
N HIS A 26 -31.12 23.18 -8.03
CA HIS A 26 -30.47 24.17 -7.17
C HIS A 26 -28.95 24.02 -7.26
N TRP A 27 -28.50 22.77 -7.24
CA TRP A 27 -27.11 22.41 -7.50
C TRP A 27 -26.62 22.89 -8.87
N TYR A 28 -27.36 22.57 -9.93
CA TYR A 28 -26.98 22.93 -11.30
C TYR A 28 -26.93 24.45 -11.52
N THR A 29 -27.88 25.19 -10.92
CA THR A 29 -27.93 26.66 -10.92
C THR A 29 -26.70 27.25 -10.21
N LEU A 30 -26.38 26.73 -9.01
CA LEU A 30 -25.20 27.15 -8.24
C LEU A 30 -23.90 26.92 -9.03
N GLN A 31 -23.78 25.76 -9.66
CA GLN A 31 -22.57 25.39 -10.42
C GLN A 31 -22.44 26.20 -11.72
N THR A 32 -23.52 26.56 -12.39
CA THR A 32 -23.41 27.28 -13.67
C THR A 32 -23.39 28.81 -13.51
N HIS A 33 -23.74 29.33 -12.31
CA HIS A 33 -24.02 30.74 -12.08
C HIS A 33 -25.04 31.31 -13.09
N ARG A 34 -26.02 30.49 -13.47
CA ARG A 34 -27.11 30.87 -14.38
C ARG A 34 -28.43 30.71 -13.67
N ASP A 35 -29.32 31.66 -13.90
CA ASP A 35 -30.69 31.59 -13.40
C ASP A 35 -31.58 30.87 -14.42
N PHE A 36 -32.38 29.91 -13.94
CA PHE A 36 -33.37 29.18 -14.72
C PHE A 36 -34.78 29.49 -14.20
N ARG A 37 -35.78 29.55 -15.07
CA ARG A 37 -37.17 29.86 -14.70
C ARG A 37 -37.94 28.63 -14.22
N SER A 38 -37.43 27.44 -14.52
CA SER A 38 -38.00 26.17 -14.07
C SER A 38 -36.96 25.03 -14.10
N ARG A 39 -37.25 23.97 -13.34
CA ARG A 39 -36.52 22.70 -13.36
C ARG A 39 -36.38 22.10 -14.76
N GLU A 40 -37.40 22.27 -15.59
CA GLU A 40 -37.42 21.80 -16.98
C GLU A 40 -36.44 22.58 -17.87
N GLU A 41 -36.36 23.91 -17.69
CA GLU A 41 -35.39 24.74 -18.40
C GLU A 41 -33.95 24.38 -18.00
N ALA A 42 -33.70 24.17 -16.70
CA ALA A 42 -32.42 23.71 -16.19
C ALA A 42 -32.03 22.32 -16.75
N ALA A 43 -32.98 21.37 -16.77
CA ALA A 43 -32.76 20.03 -17.31
C ALA A 43 -32.45 20.06 -18.81
N ALA A 44 -33.18 20.87 -19.59
CA ALA A 44 -32.91 21.07 -21.00
C ALA A 44 -31.53 21.70 -21.24
N ASP A 45 -31.15 22.71 -20.46
CA ASP A 45 -29.82 23.32 -20.57
C ASP A 45 -28.71 22.31 -20.23
N TYR A 46 -28.89 21.46 -19.22
CA TYR A 46 -27.94 20.40 -18.90
C TYR A 46 -27.78 19.43 -20.08
N VAL A 47 -28.88 18.89 -20.62
CA VAL A 47 -28.86 17.93 -21.74
C VAL A 47 -28.15 18.51 -22.96
N HIS A 48 -28.38 19.78 -23.28
CA HIS A 48 -27.84 20.37 -24.50
C HIS A 48 -26.46 21.01 -24.35
N ARG A 49 -26.11 21.53 -23.16
CA ARG A 49 -24.89 22.32 -22.92
C ARG A 49 -24.15 21.93 -21.65
N GLY A 50 -24.86 21.81 -20.53
CA GLY A 50 -24.25 21.57 -19.21
C GLY A 50 -23.55 20.23 -19.06
N GLN A 51 -23.96 19.20 -19.80
CA GLN A 51 -23.41 17.84 -19.71
C GLN A 51 -21.90 17.72 -19.99
N PHE A 52 -21.26 18.77 -20.52
CA PHE A 52 -19.81 18.82 -20.74
C PHE A 52 -19.04 19.65 -19.71
N THR A 53 -19.74 20.48 -18.91
CA THR A 53 -19.11 21.48 -18.03
C THR A 53 -19.64 21.47 -16.59
N ALA A 54 -20.68 20.69 -16.33
CA ALA A 54 -21.40 20.64 -15.06
C ALA A 54 -21.78 19.20 -14.69
N THR A 55 -22.20 18.99 -13.45
CA THR A 55 -22.76 17.73 -12.92
C THR A 55 -24.24 17.93 -12.60
N PRO A 56 -25.06 16.88 -12.79
CA PRO A 56 -26.49 16.99 -12.56
C PRO A 56 -26.86 16.91 -11.07
N HIS A 57 -25.96 16.39 -10.21
CA HIS A 57 -26.18 16.23 -8.78
C HIS A 57 -24.84 16.14 -8.02
N PRO A 58 -24.74 16.58 -6.75
CA PRO A 58 -23.51 16.47 -5.94
C PRO A 58 -22.96 15.05 -5.79
N LEU A 59 -23.83 14.04 -5.89
CA LEU A 59 -23.51 12.61 -5.83
C LEU A 59 -23.64 11.91 -7.19
N PHE A 60 -23.41 12.64 -8.29
CA PHE A 60 -23.29 12.06 -9.62
C PHE A 60 -22.12 12.69 -10.39
N SER A 61 -21.08 11.91 -10.64
CA SER A 61 -19.90 12.35 -11.41
C SER A 61 -19.87 11.63 -12.77
N PRO A 62 -20.14 12.33 -13.89
CA PRO A 62 -20.07 11.74 -15.23
C PRO A 62 -18.71 11.08 -15.50
N ASP A 63 -17.65 11.75 -15.09
CA ASP A 63 -16.27 11.32 -15.31
C ASP A 63 -15.93 10.07 -14.47
N TRP A 64 -16.54 9.91 -13.28
CA TRP A 64 -16.46 8.69 -12.48
C TRP A 64 -17.21 7.51 -13.13
N VAL A 65 -18.44 7.74 -13.57
CA VAL A 65 -19.26 6.69 -14.19
C VAL A 65 -18.68 6.27 -15.54
N PHE A 66 -18.05 7.21 -16.25
CA PHE A 66 -17.55 7.05 -17.61
C PHE A 66 -16.13 7.63 -17.79
N PRO A 67 -15.09 6.99 -17.24
CA PRO A 67 -13.72 7.53 -17.19
C PRO A 67 -13.03 7.75 -18.55
N ARG A 68 -13.66 7.39 -19.67
CA ARG A 68 -13.16 7.58 -21.04
C ARG A 68 -14.12 8.37 -21.94
N GLY A 69 -15.03 9.16 -21.38
CA GLY A 69 -15.98 9.95 -22.20
C GLY A 69 -17.03 9.09 -22.91
N GLY A 70 -17.20 7.83 -22.51
CA GLY A 70 -17.91 6.81 -23.28
C GLY A 70 -19.42 7.03 -23.44
N TRP A 71 -20.01 8.01 -22.73
CA TRP A 71 -21.44 8.31 -22.82
C TRP A 71 -21.83 8.91 -24.18
N GLY A 72 -20.94 9.62 -24.87
CA GLY A 72 -21.22 10.18 -26.20
C GLY A 72 -21.61 9.12 -27.24
N ARG A 73 -21.13 7.87 -27.07
CA ARG A 73 -21.51 6.73 -27.94
C ARG A 73 -22.95 6.26 -27.75
N SER A 74 -23.59 6.64 -26.65
CA SER A 74 -24.98 6.29 -26.35
C SER A 74 -25.99 7.26 -26.97
N GLY A 75 -25.52 8.38 -27.54
CA GLY A 75 -26.40 9.43 -28.09
C GLY A 75 -27.19 10.21 -27.03
N ALA A 76 -26.90 10.01 -25.74
CA ALA A 76 -27.56 10.64 -24.61
C ALA A 76 -26.56 11.34 -23.68
N ASP A 77 -27.04 12.24 -22.84
CA ASP A 77 -26.25 12.83 -21.76
C ASP A 77 -25.85 11.75 -20.73
N PRO A 78 -24.84 11.99 -19.88
CA PRO A 78 -24.29 10.94 -19.03
C PRO A 78 -25.27 10.44 -17.98
N LEU A 79 -26.22 11.27 -17.51
CA LEU A 79 -27.22 10.85 -16.55
C LEU A 79 -28.28 9.97 -17.22
N SER A 80 -28.83 10.39 -18.35
CA SER A 80 -29.71 9.52 -19.14
C SER A 80 -29.04 8.20 -19.52
N ALA A 81 -27.77 8.22 -19.92
CA ALA A 81 -27.00 7.01 -20.25
C ALA A 81 -26.79 6.09 -19.03
N TYR A 82 -26.72 6.63 -17.82
CA TYR A 82 -26.68 5.87 -16.57
C TYR A 82 -28.07 5.28 -16.25
N LEU A 83 -29.11 6.11 -16.28
CA LEU A 83 -30.49 5.73 -15.95
C LEU A 83 -31.07 4.68 -16.90
N ARG A 84 -30.62 4.69 -18.16
CA ARG A 84 -31.07 3.71 -19.17
C ARG A 84 -30.51 2.30 -18.93
N SER A 85 -29.45 2.14 -18.13
CA SER A 85 -28.78 0.86 -17.90
C SER A 85 -29.03 0.33 -16.48
N ARG A 86 -29.88 -0.69 -16.35
CA ARG A 86 -30.13 -1.38 -15.07
C ARG A 86 -28.82 -1.91 -14.46
N GLN A 87 -27.94 -2.48 -15.29
CA GLN A 87 -26.63 -2.98 -14.83
C GLN A 87 -25.79 -1.87 -14.20
N ARG A 88 -25.76 -0.66 -14.78
CA ARG A 88 -25.03 0.47 -14.19
C ARG A 88 -25.67 0.93 -12.90
N GLN A 89 -26.98 1.13 -12.89
CA GLN A 89 -27.72 1.56 -11.70
C GLN A 89 -27.54 0.65 -10.48
N HIS A 90 -27.26 -0.64 -10.69
CA HIS A 90 -27.16 -1.64 -9.61
C HIS A 90 -25.73 -2.12 -9.33
N ARG A 91 -24.74 -1.80 -10.17
CA ARG A 91 -23.35 -2.27 -10.00
C ARG A 91 -22.29 -1.18 -10.11
N ARG A 92 -22.68 0.04 -10.49
CA ARG A 92 -21.75 1.16 -10.64
C ARG A 92 -22.22 2.31 -9.76
N SER A 93 -21.50 2.55 -8.66
CA SER A 93 -21.64 3.76 -7.86
C SER A 93 -21.66 5.01 -8.76
N PRO A 94 -22.63 5.91 -8.62
CA PRO A 94 -22.71 7.13 -9.45
C PRO A 94 -21.66 8.18 -9.05
N HIS A 95 -21.07 8.05 -7.87
CA HIS A 95 -20.08 8.97 -7.31
C HIS A 95 -19.16 8.23 -6.33
N PRO A 96 -17.90 8.64 -6.16
CA PRO A 96 -16.97 7.98 -5.24
C PRO A 96 -17.38 8.04 -3.75
N LEU A 97 -18.21 9.00 -3.34
CA LEU A 97 -18.80 9.01 -1.99
C LEU A 97 -20.03 8.12 -1.81
N LEU A 98 -20.65 7.63 -2.89
CA LEU A 98 -21.92 6.91 -2.81
C LEU A 98 -21.73 5.44 -3.22
N HIS A 99 -21.44 4.58 -2.25
CA HIS A 99 -21.21 3.16 -2.48
C HIS A 99 -22.52 2.37 -2.49
N LEU A 100 -22.87 1.79 -3.64
CA LEU A 100 -24.09 0.99 -3.77
C LEU A 100 -24.08 -0.25 -2.86
N ASP A 101 -22.92 -0.87 -2.67
CA ASP A 101 -22.81 -2.06 -1.81
C ASP A 101 -23.20 -1.72 -0.36
N ARG A 102 -22.81 -0.54 0.13
CA ARG A 102 -23.18 -0.05 1.47
C ARG A 102 -24.68 0.22 1.58
N LEU A 103 -25.29 0.77 0.52
CA LEU A 103 -26.73 0.96 0.46
C LEU A 103 -27.48 -0.37 0.51
N ILE A 104 -27.01 -1.35 -0.26
CA ILE A 104 -27.61 -2.69 -0.34
C ILE A 104 -27.45 -3.44 1.00
N GLU A 105 -26.33 -3.28 1.70
CA GLU A 105 -26.15 -3.82 3.05
C GLU A 105 -27.18 -3.25 4.03
N THR A 106 -27.45 -1.94 3.96
CA THR A 106 -28.40 -1.28 4.88
C THR A 106 -29.87 -1.44 4.48
N ASP A 107 -30.14 -1.61 3.19
CA ASP A 107 -31.48 -1.84 2.64
C ASP A 107 -31.39 -2.89 1.52
N PRO A 108 -31.42 -4.19 1.85
CA PRO A 108 -31.33 -5.26 0.86
C PRO A 108 -32.43 -5.21 -0.21
N ALA A 109 -33.59 -4.62 0.11
CA ALA A 109 -34.68 -4.45 -0.85
C ALA A 109 -34.35 -3.44 -1.97
N ALA A 110 -33.28 -2.66 -1.81
CA ALA A 110 -32.79 -1.74 -2.82
C ALA A 110 -32.29 -2.43 -4.10
N VAL A 111 -31.94 -3.73 -4.04
CA VAL A 111 -31.52 -4.54 -5.19
C VAL A 111 -32.65 -4.74 -6.21
N ASP A 112 -33.89 -4.78 -5.72
CA ASP A 112 -35.08 -5.00 -6.56
C ASP A 112 -35.73 -3.70 -7.02
N ASP A 113 -35.27 -2.55 -6.50
CA ASP A 113 -35.82 -1.24 -6.85
C ASP A 113 -35.63 -0.95 -8.34
N ARG A 114 -36.72 -0.58 -9.02
CA ARG A 114 -36.71 -0.31 -10.46
C ARG A 114 -35.79 0.87 -10.83
N ARG A 115 -35.58 1.82 -9.92
CA ARG A 115 -34.72 2.99 -10.12
C ARG A 115 -33.29 2.76 -9.57
N GLY A 116 -33.08 1.68 -8.83
CA GLY A 116 -31.80 1.27 -8.25
C GLY A 116 -31.51 1.86 -6.87
N PRO A 117 -30.45 1.38 -6.19
CA PRO A 117 -30.22 1.70 -4.78
C PRO A 117 -29.98 3.18 -4.49
N ALA A 118 -29.24 3.88 -5.36
CA ALA A 118 -28.95 5.31 -5.18
C ALA A 118 -30.23 6.18 -5.19
N GLU A 119 -31.11 5.98 -6.18
CA GLU A 119 -32.38 6.73 -6.30
C GLU A 119 -33.32 6.45 -5.13
N ARG A 120 -33.34 5.20 -4.65
CA ARG A 120 -34.12 4.81 -3.48
C ARG A 120 -33.61 5.45 -2.20
N TRP A 121 -32.29 5.52 -2.01
CA TRP A 121 -31.71 6.21 -0.86
C TRP A 121 -31.91 7.72 -0.91
N LEU A 122 -31.75 8.34 -2.08
CA LEU A 122 -32.14 9.73 -2.30
C LEU A 122 -33.64 9.95 -2.08
N ALA A 123 -34.46 8.88 -2.02
CA ALA A 123 -35.88 8.98 -1.76
C ALA A 123 -36.21 9.47 -0.34
N SER A 124 -35.37 9.07 0.62
CA SER A 124 -35.52 9.24 2.06
C SER A 124 -34.44 10.16 2.67
N LEU A 125 -33.73 10.91 1.83
CA LEU A 125 -32.62 11.76 2.24
C LEU A 125 -33.06 12.94 3.11
N THR A 126 -32.31 13.17 4.19
CA THR A 126 -32.43 14.33 5.09
C THR A 126 -31.04 14.94 5.31
N ASP A 127 -30.95 16.16 5.83
CA ASP A 127 -29.65 16.81 6.09
C ASP A 127 -28.77 16.01 7.07
N THR A 128 -29.36 15.26 8.00
CA THR A 128 -28.63 14.41 8.95
C THR A 128 -28.35 13.00 8.40
N SER A 129 -28.81 12.67 7.19
CA SER A 129 -28.61 11.34 6.63
C SER A 129 -27.12 11.09 6.34
N PRO A 130 -26.55 9.99 6.86
CA PRO A 130 -25.16 9.65 6.58
C PRO A 130 -25.00 9.24 5.11
N ILE A 131 -24.00 9.80 4.44
CA ILE A 131 -23.62 9.40 3.09
C ILE A 131 -22.96 8.01 3.18
N PRO A 132 -23.39 7.00 2.39
CA PRO A 132 -22.83 5.66 2.41
C PRO A 132 -21.50 5.62 1.66
N GLY A 133 -20.49 6.24 2.28
CA GLY A 133 -19.12 6.31 1.79
C GLY A 133 -18.39 4.97 1.87
N PRO A 134 -17.16 4.93 1.35
CA PRO A 134 -16.32 3.75 1.43
C PRO A 134 -15.98 3.38 2.89
N ARG A 135 -15.81 2.08 3.17
CA ARG A 135 -15.56 1.56 4.53
C ARG A 135 -14.34 2.23 5.19
N GLY A 136 -14.44 2.54 6.48
CA GLY A 136 -13.38 3.19 7.26
C GLY A 136 -13.28 4.72 7.09
N ALA A 137 -14.07 5.34 6.19
CA ALA A 137 -14.16 6.79 6.11
C ALA A 137 -14.95 7.36 7.31
N GLU A 138 -14.59 8.56 7.75
CA GLU A 138 -15.37 9.31 8.73
C GLU A 138 -16.80 9.53 8.22
N PRO A 139 -17.83 9.36 9.08
CA PRO A 139 -19.22 9.61 8.67
C PRO A 139 -19.41 11.06 8.24
N LEU A 140 -19.81 11.26 6.97
CA LEU A 140 -20.21 12.56 6.44
C LEU A 140 -21.72 12.56 6.23
N SER A 141 -22.43 13.52 6.84
CA SER A 141 -23.85 13.72 6.56
C SER A 141 -24.09 14.50 5.27
N TRP A 142 -25.28 14.36 4.70
CA TRP A 142 -25.70 15.12 3.51
C TRP A 142 -25.63 16.64 3.71
N GLY A 143 -26.08 17.14 4.86
CA GLY A 143 -26.06 18.55 5.19
C GLY A 143 -24.64 19.11 5.34
N GLU A 144 -23.72 18.33 5.92
CA GLU A 144 -22.31 18.69 5.98
C GLU A 144 -21.66 18.75 4.59
N LEU A 145 -21.96 17.78 3.71
CA LEU A 145 -21.50 17.82 2.32
C LEU A 145 -21.99 19.09 1.62
N LEU A 146 -23.28 19.43 1.73
CA LEU A 146 -23.82 20.64 1.12
C LEU A 146 -23.20 21.91 1.70
N SER A 147 -22.90 21.95 3.00
CA SER A 147 -22.18 23.06 3.64
C SER A 147 -20.76 23.22 3.08
N ARG A 148 -20.02 22.11 2.94
CA ARG A 148 -18.67 22.08 2.34
C ARG A 148 -18.70 22.53 0.89
N LEU A 149 -19.67 22.07 0.10
CA LEU A 149 -19.82 22.47 -1.30
C LEU A 149 -20.21 23.95 -1.46
N ARG A 150 -20.96 24.53 -0.52
CA ARG A 150 -21.30 25.96 -0.51
C ARG A 150 -20.14 26.86 -0.12
N THR A 151 -19.22 26.36 0.70
CA THR A 151 -18.02 27.09 1.14
C THR A 151 -16.84 26.92 0.19
N ALA A 152 -16.84 25.87 -0.62
CA ALA A 152 -15.88 25.68 -1.70
C ALA A 152 -15.94 26.88 -2.67
N THR A 153 -14.82 27.58 -2.81
CA THR A 153 -14.77 28.84 -3.54
C THR A 153 -13.99 28.65 -4.85
N ILE A 154 -14.55 29.17 -5.95
CA ILE A 154 -13.89 29.22 -7.26
C ILE A 154 -13.41 30.65 -7.49
N HIS A 155 -12.11 30.82 -7.70
CA HIS A 155 -11.51 32.13 -7.95
C HIS A 155 -11.05 32.27 -9.40
N PRO A 156 -11.47 33.33 -10.12
CA PRO A 156 -10.92 33.63 -11.44
C PRO A 156 -9.58 34.39 -11.31
N GLY A 157 -8.50 33.79 -11.80
CA GLY A 157 -7.21 34.48 -12.02
C GLY A 157 -6.38 34.76 -10.76
N ARG A 158 -5.36 35.63 -10.91
CA ARG A 158 -4.43 35.99 -9.83
C ARG A 158 -5.10 36.83 -8.74
N ARG A 159 -4.89 36.44 -7.48
CA ARG A 159 -5.34 37.17 -6.28
C ARG A 159 -4.17 37.54 -5.36
N PRO A 160 -4.33 38.51 -4.44
CA PRO A 160 -3.39 38.69 -3.35
C PRO A 160 -3.26 37.40 -2.51
N PRO A 161 -2.08 37.10 -1.95
CA PRO A 161 -1.87 35.91 -1.13
C PRO A 161 -2.86 35.81 0.02
N ALA A 162 -3.48 34.64 0.19
CA ALA A 162 -4.36 34.37 1.32
C ALA A 162 -3.57 34.32 2.65
N ALA A 163 -4.22 34.65 3.76
CA ALA A 163 -3.60 34.50 5.09
C ALA A 163 -3.29 33.02 5.38
N THR A 164 -2.14 32.76 5.99
CA THR A 164 -1.73 31.41 6.40
C THR A 164 -2.37 31.03 7.74
N VAL A 165 -2.78 29.77 7.86
CA VAL A 165 -3.38 29.15 9.05
C VAL A 165 -2.34 28.22 9.67
N PRO A 166 -1.88 28.48 10.91
CA PRO A 166 -0.92 27.62 11.60
C PRO A 166 -1.41 26.17 11.71
N GLY A 167 -0.52 25.20 11.52
CA GLY A 167 -0.80 23.77 11.58
C GLY A 167 -1.48 23.19 10.34
N ARG A 168 -2.08 24.02 9.48
CA ARG A 168 -2.77 23.58 8.27
C ARG A 168 -1.79 23.18 7.17
N ILE A 169 -2.12 22.13 6.42
CA ILE A 169 -1.38 21.70 5.22
C ILE A 169 -2.25 21.93 3.99
N SER A 170 -1.75 22.66 2.99
CA SER A 170 -2.43 22.80 1.69
C SER A 170 -1.84 21.84 0.66
N VAL A 171 -2.60 20.83 0.25
CA VAL A 171 -2.24 19.96 -0.88
C VAL A 171 -2.63 20.69 -2.17
N VAL A 172 -1.62 21.08 -2.95
CA VAL A 172 -1.80 21.82 -4.19
C VAL A 172 -1.62 20.89 -5.38
N VAL A 173 -2.58 20.91 -6.29
CA VAL A 173 -2.54 20.18 -7.56
C VAL A 173 -2.55 21.19 -8.69
N PRO A 174 -1.37 21.56 -9.25
CA PRO A 174 -1.28 22.69 -10.16
C PRO A 174 -1.99 22.46 -11.48
N ARG A 175 -2.09 21.23 -11.98
CA ARG A 175 -2.79 20.91 -13.22
C ARG A 175 -3.38 19.50 -13.10
N GLY A 176 -4.68 19.36 -13.36
CA GLY A 176 -5.38 18.13 -13.03
C GLY A 176 -6.15 17.45 -14.16
N PRO A 177 -6.04 16.13 -14.35
CA PRO A 177 -6.96 15.34 -15.16
C PRO A 177 -8.24 14.91 -14.41
N ALA A 178 -9.34 14.85 -15.16
CA ALA A 178 -10.73 14.98 -14.72
C ALA A 178 -11.33 13.99 -13.66
N PRO A 179 -10.99 12.69 -13.55
CA PRO A 179 -11.78 11.76 -12.70
C PRO A 179 -11.04 10.96 -11.62
N TRP A 180 -9.72 10.77 -11.72
CA TRP A 180 -8.97 9.91 -10.78
C TRP A 180 -8.33 10.72 -9.64
N MET A 181 -8.05 12.01 -9.84
CA MET A 181 -7.57 12.92 -8.78
C MET A 181 -8.56 13.08 -7.64
N ALA A 182 -9.85 12.99 -7.95
CA ALA A 182 -10.93 12.80 -7.00
C ALA A 182 -10.64 11.64 -6.03
N ARG A 183 -10.22 10.48 -6.55
CA ARG A 183 -9.91 9.29 -5.74
C ARG A 183 -8.65 9.47 -4.91
N MET A 184 -7.68 10.19 -5.47
CA MET A 184 -6.43 10.52 -4.80
C MET A 184 -6.68 11.48 -3.63
N ALA A 185 -7.37 12.60 -3.86
CA ALA A 185 -7.85 13.48 -2.80
C ALA A 185 -8.72 12.72 -1.77
N LEU A 186 -9.65 11.86 -2.21
CA LEU A 186 -10.41 11.04 -1.27
C LEU A 186 -9.56 10.00 -0.51
N GLY A 187 -8.41 9.58 -1.05
CA GLY A 187 -7.46 8.67 -0.39
C GLY A 187 -6.59 9.39 0.66
N VAL A 188 -6.08 10.58 0.33
CA VAL A 188 -5.25 11.41 1.22
C VAL A 188 -5.98 11.81 2.52
N PHE A 189 -7.30 11.93 2.49
CA PHE A 189 -8.06 12.42 3.65
C PHE A 189 -8.78 11.31 4.44
N ARG A 190 -8.91 10.10 3.88
CA ARG A 190 -9.67 9.01 4.52
C ARG A 190 -9.00 8.37 5.73
N GLU A 191 -7.70 8.58 5.94
CA GLU A 191 -6.92 7.97 7.03
C GLU A 191 -6.22 8.99 7.94
N HIS A 192 -6.42 10.30 7.70
CA HIS A 192 -5.70 11.39 8.39
C HIS A 192 -6.60 12.39 9.15
N PRO A 193 -7.42 11.97 10.13
CA PRO A 193 -8.20 12.91 10.96
C PRO A 193 -7.35 13.82 11.86
N VAL A 194 -6.02 13.62 11.89
CA VAL A 194 -5.07 14.30 12.78
C VAL A 194 -4.60 15.66 12.23
N HIS A 195 -4.85 15.96 10.95
CA HIS A 195 -4.31 17.17 10.30
C HIS A 195 -5.43 18.05 9.73
N ASP A 196 -5.35 19.36 9.97
CA ASP A 196 -6.17 20.34 9.24
C ASP A 196 -5.60 20.46 7.82
N VAL A 197 -6.28 19.90 6.83
CA VAL A 197 -5.78 19.83 5.45
C VAL A 197 -6.75 20.52 4.50
N GLU A 198 -6.20 21.34 3.61
CA GLU A 198 -6.91 22.00 2.51
C GLU A 198 -6.43 21.43 1.18
N VAL A 199 -7.32 21.32 0.18
CA VAL A 199 -6.91 21.06 -1.21
C VAL A 199 -7.05 22.32 -2.06
N VAL A 200 -6.01 22.63 -2.84
CA VAL A 200 -6.02 23.71 -3.84
C VAL A 200 -5.84 23.11 -5.23
N LEU A 201 -6.84 23.25 -6.09
CA LEU A 201 -6.78 22.71 -7.46
C LEU A 201 -6.62 23.83 -8.48
N GLY A 202 -5.64 23.67 -9.37
CA GLY A 202 -5.56 24.42 -10.62
C GLY A 202 -6.47 23.79 -11.67
N SER A 203 -7.21 24.62 -12.39
CA SER A 203 -8.01 24.17 -13.53
C SER A 203 -7.71 24.95 -14.81
N PRO A 204 -7.41 24.26 -15.92
CA PRO A 204 -7.17 24.91 -17.22
C PRO A 204 -8.46 25.42 -17.87
N THR A 205 -9.64 24.99 -17.39
CA THR A 205 -10.94 25.49 -17.87
C THR A 205 -11.95 25.62 -16.73
N PRO A 206 -12.77 26.69 -16.69
CA PRO A 206 -13.75 26.88 -15.62
C PRO A 206 -14.77 25.73 -15.45
N GLY A 207 -15.06 24.97 -16.50
CA GLY A 207 -15.99 23.83 -16.45
C GLY A 207 -15.37 22.56 -15.85
N LEU A 208 -14.07 22.36 -16.02
CA LEU A 208 -13.36 21.21 -15.45
C LEU A 208 -13.11 21.40 -13.95
N GLY A 209 -12.75 22.62 -13.53
CA GLY A 209 -12.53 22.97 -12.12
C GLY A 209 -13.78 22.77 -11.27
N ARG A 210 -14.95 23.09 -11.82
CA ARG A 210 -16.27 22.88 -11.21
C ARG A 210 -16.67 21.43 -11.03
N ARG A 211 -16.11 20.49 -11.79
CA ARG A 211 -16.35 19.05 -11.61
C ARG A 211 -15.39 18.45 -10.60
N LEU A 212 -14.12 18.82 -10.72
CA LEU A 212 -13.04 18.44 -9.81
C LEU A 212 -13.29 18.90 -8.37
N LEU A 213 -13.79 20.13 -8.19
CA LEU A 213 -14.15 20.69 -6.87
C LEU A 213 -15.14 19.80 -6.11
N LEU A 214 -16.08 19.16 -6.81
CA LEU A 214 -17.14 18.36 -6.18
C LEU A 214 -16.64 17.02 -5.71
N ASP A 215 -15.88 16.37 -6.56
CA ASP A 215 -15.34 15.06 -6.25
C ASP A 215 -14.29 15.16 -5.11
N VAL A 216 -13.71 16.35 -4.89
CA VAL A 216 -12.72 16.64 -3.83
C VAL A 216 -13.35 17.22 -2.55
N ALA A 217 -14.19 18.25 -2.62
CA ALA A 217 -14.87 18.85 -1.45
C ALA A 217 -15.77 17.86 -0.69
N ALA A 218 -16.16 16.80 -1.39
CA ALA A 218 -16.76 15.58 -0.88
C ALA A 218 -16.00 14.91 0.30
N GLY A 219 -14.67 15.01 0.36
CA GLY A 219 -13.86 14.29 1.36
C GLY A 219 -12.94 15.14 2.22
N THR A 220 -13.08 16.47 2.19
CA THR A 220 -12.13 17.39 2.83
C THR A 220 -12.85 18.36 3.77
N SER A 221 -12.15 18.92 4.77
CA SER A 221 -12.68 19.96 5.67
C SER A 221 -12.68 21.36 5.01
N ALA A 222 -11.83 21.58 4.01
CA ALA A 222 -11.77 22.80 3.19
C ALA A 222 -11.22 22.50 1.77
N THR A 223 -11.84 23.07 0.73
CA THR A 223 -11.38 22.98 -0.67
C THR A 223 -11.45 24.33 -1.35
N THR A 224 -10.35 24.74 -1.97
CA THR A 224 -10.25 25.95 -2.79
C THR A 224 -9.96 25.55 -4.24
N VAL A 225 -10.66 26.12 -5.21
CA VAL A 225 -10.36 25.91 -6.65
C VAL A 225 -10.02 27.22 -7.32
N VAL A 226 -8.98 27.18 -8.15
CA VAL A 226 -8.43 28.34 -8.84
C VAL A 226 -8.55 28.11 -10.34
N ASP A 227 -9.40 28.90 -10.99
CA ASP A 227 -9.56 28.90 -12.45
C ASP A 227 -8.44 29.77 -13.06
N VAL A 228 -7.54 29.18 -13.85
CA VAL A 228 -6.37 29.89 -14.41
C VAL A 228 -6.09 29.50 -15.87
N SER A 229 -5.47 30.42 -16.63
CA SER A 229 -4.92 30.22 -17.99
C SER A 229 -3.77 31.21 -18.21
N PRO A 230 -2.74 30.99 -19.07
CA PRO A 230 -2.52 29.88 -20.02
C PRO A 230 -1.27 28.99 -19.78
N SER A 231 -0.41 29.27 -18.79
CA SER A 231 0.87 28.57 -18.55
C SER A 231 0.90 27.77 -17.23
N HIS A 232 1.68 26.69 -17.16
CA HIS A 232 1.83 25.88 -15.94
C HIS A 232 2.40 26.68 -14.76
N ALA A 233 3.33 27.60 -15.02
CA ALA A 233 3.95 28.43 -14.00
C ALA A 233 2.96 29.44 -13.40
N ASP A 234 2.10 30.04 -14.22
CA ASP A 234 1.06 30.95 -13.75
C ASP A 234 -0.04 30.24 -12.95
N GLU A 235 -0.37 29.02 -13.35
CA GLU A 235 -1.33 28.15 -12.65
C GLU A 235 -0.80 27.80 -11.25
N LEU A 236 0.43 27.27 -11.16
CA LEU A 236 1.08 26.99 -9.87
C LEU A 236 1.16 28.24 -8.99
N ARG A 237 1.57 29.40 -9.54
CA ARG A 237 1.68 30.64 -8.77
C ARG A 237 0.32 31.11 -8.23
N SER A 238 -0.75 30.93 -8.99
CA SER A 238 -2.11 31.28 -8.57
C SER A 238 -2.64 30.33 -7.49
N CYS A 239 -2.33 29.03 -7.60
CA CYS A 239 -2.62 28.05 -6.56
C CYS A 239 -1.86 28.35 -5.26
N LEU A 240 -0.58 28.69 -5.34
CA LEU A 240 0.23 29.08 -4.17
C LEU A 240 -0.30 30.34 -3.47
N CYS A 241 -0.72 31.36 -4.22
CA CYS A 241 -1.42 32.52 -3.65
C CYS A 241 -2.74 32.14 -2.98
N SER A 242 -3.33 31.01 -3.38
CA SER A 242 -4.62 30.58 -2.86
C SER A 242 -4.55 29.67 -1.64
N ALA A 243 -3.48 28.88 -1.50
CA ALA A 243 -3.23 28.00 -0.36
C ALA A 243 -3.24 28.74 0.98
N THR A 244 -3.96 28.24 1.98
CA THR A 244 -4.03 28.83 3.32
C THR A 244 -3.18 28.08 4.35
N GLY A 245 -2.61 26.94 4.00
CA GLY A 245 -1.77 26.15 4.90
C GLY A 245 -0.52 26.89 5.35
N GLU A 246 -0.01 26.54 6.52
CA GLU A 246 1.35 26.87 6.94
C GLU A 246 2.38 26.22 6.00
N HIS A 247 2.09 24.99 5.56
CA HIS A 247 2.90 24.23 4.61
C HIS A 247 2.07 23.91 3.36
N VAL A 248 2.72 23.92 2.19
CA VAL A 248 2.15 23.43 0.94
C VAL A 248 2.79 22.10 0.55
N VAL A 249 1.99 21.19 0.00
CA VAL A 249 2.45 19.95 -0.61
C VAL A 249 1.98 19.93 -2.06
N LEU A 250 2.94 20.06 -2.98
CA LEU A 250 2.72 20.12 -4.42
C LEU A 250 2.77 18.70 -4.99
N VAL A 251 1.65 18.23 -5.53
CA VAL A 251 1.55 16.89 -6.14
C VAL A 251 1.31 17.00 -7.65
N THR A 252 1.70 15.98 -8.40
CA THR A 252 1.50 15.92 -9.86
C THR A 252 0.31 15.06 -10.25
N GLU A 253 -0.07 15.13 -11.53
CA GLU A 253 -1.14 14.31 -12.11
C GLU A 253 -0.79 12.82 -12.25
N GLU A 254 0.41 12.40 -11.92
CA GLU A 254 0.78 10.98 -11.91
C GLU A 254 0.64 10.39 -10.51
N THR A 255 0.47 11.22 -9.49
CA THR A 255 0.52 10.83 -8.08
C THR A 255 -0.71 10.03 -7.68
N SER A 256 -0.53 8.77 -7.28
CA SER A 256 -1.54 7.93 -6.66
C SER A 256 -1.35 7.95 -5.14
N ALA A 257 -2.34 8.47 -4.42
CA ALA A 257 -2.29 8.45 -2.97
C ALA A 257 -2.40 7.00 -2.45
N PRO A 258 -1.51 6.60 -1.55
CA PRO A 258 -1.53 5.28 -0.95
C PRO A 258 -2.64 5.13 0.08
N TYR A 259 -2.85 3.89 0.53
CA TYR A 259 -3.72 3.52 1.65
C TYR A 259 -2.93 3.47 2.98
N TRP A 260 -1.94 4.36 3.14
CA TRP A 260 -1.16 4.45 4.37
C TRP A 260 -0.84 5.91 4.68
N PRO A 261 -0.59 6.24 5.96
CA PRO A 261 -0.22 7.59 6.35
C PRO A 261 1.06 8.07 5.66
N TRP A 262 1.05 9.29 5.12
CA TRP A 262 2.26 9.87 4.48
C TRP A 262 2.39 11.38 4.67
N LEU A 263 1.26 12.11 4.73
CA LEU A 263 1.28 13.57 4.68
C LEU A 263 1.93 14.20 5.91
N GLY A 264 1.60 13.68 7.11
CA GLY A 264 2.18 14.14 8.37
C GLY A 264 3.69 13.88 8.44
N GLU A 265 4.12 12.68 8.02
CA GLU A 265 5.55 12.32 7.98
C GLU A 265 6.34 13.18 7.00
N LEU A 266 5.75 13.52 5.85
CA LEU A 266 6.40 14.36 4.85
C LEU A 266 6.69 15.78 5.35
N VAL A 267 5.76 16.36 6.11
CA VAL A 267 5.90 17.73 6.62
C VAL A 267 6.60 17.82 7.97
N ALA A 268 6.73 16.72 8.72
CA ALA A 268 7.36 16.71 10.04
C ALA A 268 8.79 17.30 10.02
N PRO A 269 9.68 16.96 9.06
CA PRO A 269 11.01 17.57 9.00
C PRO A 269 10.98 19.09 8.80
N LEU A 270 9.99 19.64 8.09
CA LEU A 270 9.85 21.10 7.88
C LEU A 270 9.48 21.83 9.17
N ARG A 271 8.82 21.13 10.11
CA ARG A 271 8.39 21.67 11.41
C ARG A 271 9.47 21.49 12.48
N ASP A 272 10.11 20.34 12.45
CA ASP A 272 10.97 19.87 13.54
C ASP A 272 12.45 20.23 13.33
N ASP A 273 12.85 20.54 12.09
CA ASP A 273 14.22 20.89 11.74
C ASP A 273 14.28 22.20 10.94
N ALA A 274 14.81 23.25 11.58
CA ALA A 274 14.97 24.57 10.99
C ALA A 274 15.94 24.60 9.78
N ASP A 275 16.83 23.61 9.64
CA ASP A 275 17.70 23.49 8.47
C ASP A 275 16.96 22.90 7.24
N THR A 276 15.79 22.28 7.43
CA THR A 276 15.03 21.65 6.35
C THR A 276 14.08 22.64 5.71
N ILE A 277 14.31 22.94 4.43
CA ILE A 277 13.52 23.93 3.69
C ILE A 277 12.53 23.31 2.70
N VAL A 278 12.82 22.08 2.27
CA VAL A 278 12.04 21.39 1.25
C VAL A 278 12.15 19.89 1.46
N THR A 279 11.02 19.18 1.36
CA THR A 279 10.96 17.73 1.48
C THR A 279 10.27 17.10 0.28
N GLN A 280 10.60 15.83 0.02
CA GLN A 280 9.94 14.98 -0.96
C GLN A 280 9.69 13.59 -0.34
N PRO A 281 8.55 12.94 -0.61
CA PRO A 281 8.32 11.55 -0.23
C PRO A 281 9.10 10.61 -1.16
N LEU A 282 9.33 9.37 -0.72
CA LEU A 282 9.83 8.33 -1.61
C LEU A 282 8.79 8.02 -2.69
N LEU A 283 9.14 8.30 -3.94
CA LEU A 283 8.27 8.06 -5.10
C LEU A 283 8.55 6.67 -5.67
N LEU A 284 7.51 5.85 -5.74
CA LEU A 284 7.57 4.47 -6.18
C LEU A 284 6.65 4.25 -7.39
N ASP A 285 6.95 3.25 -8.21
CA ASP A 285 6.00 2.80 -9.24
C ASP A 285 4.96 1.81 -8.66
N SER A 286 4.07 1.30 -9.52
CA SER A 286 3.07 0.30 -9.11
C SER A 286 3.68 -1.03 -8.63
N GLU A 287 4.93 -1.30 -8.99
CA GLU A 287 5.68 -2.49 -8.58
C GLU A 287 6.52 -2.24 -7.32
N ARG A 288 6.41 -1.06 -6.69
CA ARG A 288 7.19 -0.61 -5.52
C ARG A 288 8.70 -0.50 -5.77
N VAL A 289 9.09 -0.27 -7.02
CA VAL A 289 10.46 0.11 -7.36
C VAL A 289 10.59 1.63 -7.26
N VAL A 290 11.74 2.11 -6.79
CA VAL A 290 11.98 3.55 -6.63
C VAL A 290 11.96 4.23 -7.99
N LEU A 291 11.07 5.21 -8.16
CA LEU A 291 11.09 6.16 -9.26
C LEU A 291 11.99 7.35 -8.94
N SER A 292 11.90 7.87 -7.71
CA SER A 292 12.73 8.97 -7.24
C SER A 292 12.75 9.03 -5.71
N ALA A 293 13.96 9.00 -5.16
CA ALA A 293 14.24 9.38 -3.76
C ALA A 293 14.81 10.81 -3.67
N GLY A 294 14.49 11.67 -4.63
CA GLY A 294 15.11 12.98 -4.82
C GLY A 294 15.67 13.16 -6.23
N THR A 295 16.39 14.25 -6.42
CA THR A 295 17.03 14.65 -7.68
C THR A 295 18.54 14.70 -7.52
N SER A 296 19.24 14.07 -8.47
CA SER A 296 20.68 14.06 -8.61
C SER A 296 21.10 14.99 -9.74
N PHE A 297 22.18 15.75 -9.53
CA PHE A 297 22.79 16.63 -10.53
C PHE A 297 24.27 16.24 -10.69
N ILE A 298 24.58 15.39 -11.67
CA ILE A 298 25.97 14.95 -11.88
C ILE A 298 26.68 15.90 -12.86
N ASP A 299 27.83 16.43 -12.41
CA ASP A 299 28.75 17.29 -13.16
C ASP A 299 28.16 18.62 -13.68
N GLY A 300 26.96 19.02 -13.25
CA GLY A 300 26.29 20.29 -13.60
C GLY A 300 25.99 20.50 -15.09
N ARG A 301 26.37 19.54 -15.95
CA ARG A 301 26.27 19.60 -17.42
C ARG A 301 24.96 19.04 -17.96
N PHE A 302 24.28 18.23 -17.15
CA PHE A 302 23.08 17.49 -17.53
C PHE A 302 21.92 17.86 -16.60
N GLY A 303 20.68 17.72 -17.06
CA GLY A 303 19.49 18.06 -16.27
C GLY A 303 19.22 17.08 -15.14
N GLU A 304 18.04 17.22 -14.52
CA GLU A 304 17.63 16.37 -13.40
C GLU A 304 17.71 14.88 -13.74
N THR A 305 18.33 14.11 -12.84
CA THR A 305 18.27 12.64 -12.87
C THR A 305 17.59 12.15 -11.59
N PRO A 306 16.55 11.31 -11.67
CA PRO A 306 15.90 10.82 -10.47
C PRO A 306 16.86 9.93 -9.65
N LEU A 307 17.06 10.31 -8.39
CA LEU A 307 17.96 9.64 -7.47
C LEU A 307 17.40 8.26 -7.09
N LEU A 308 18.26 7.23 -7.07
CA LEU A 308 17.89 5.83 -6.81
C LEU A 308 16.84 5.23 -7.76
N ALA A 309 16.62 5.82 -8.93
CA ALA A 309 15.69 5.29 -9.91
C ALA A 309 16.01 3.82 -10.27
N GLY A 310 15.00 2.96 -10.24
CA GLY A 310 15.12 1.53 -10.50
C GLY A 310 15.71 0.71 -9.36
N MET A 311 16.08 1.33 -8.24
CA MET A 311 16.55 0.64 -7.03
C MET A 311 15.37 0.17 -6.18
N PRO A 312 15.54 -0.84 -5.32
CA PRO A 312 14.52 -1.24 -4.36
C PRO A 312 14.27 -0.19 -3.28
N GLU A 313 13.04 -0.19 -2.74
CA GLU A 313 12.59 0.73 -1.68
C GLU A 313 13.56 0.80 -0.48
N ALA A 314 14.10 -0.35 -0.06
CA ALA A 314 15.02 -0.47 1.07
C ALA A 314 16.34 0.30 0.90
N ASP A 315 16.74 0.64 -0.34
CA ASP A 315 17.93 1.48 -0.56
C ASP A 315 17.68 2.93 -0.15
N ALA A 316 16.43 3.42 -0.16
CA ALA A 316 16.12 4.77 0.26
C ALA A 316 16.27 4.96 1.78
N ASP A 317 16.04 3.91 2.57
CA ASP A 317 16.23 3.94 4.03
C ASP A 317 17.71 4.17 4.40
N ARG A 318 18.65 3.88 3.48
CA ARG A 318 20.09 4.05 3.66
C ARG A 318 20.58 5.49 3.43
N LEU A 319 19.69 6.40 3.01
CA LEU A 319 20.01 7.82 2.85
C LEU A 319 20.29 8.53 4.19
N GLY A 320 20.03 7.87 5.32
CA GLY A 320 20.34 8.37 6.65
C GLY A 320 19.39 9.50 7.06
N ASP A 321 19.89 10.72 7.20
CA ASP A 321 19.06 11.89 7.51
C ASP A 321 18.15 12.34 6.35
N GLY A 322 18.24 11.65 5.21
CA GLY A 322 17.44 11.91 4.02
C GLY A 322 17.95 13.10 3.20
N THR A 323 19.09 13.71 3.56
CA THR A 323 19.63 14.86 2.82
C THR A 323 20.02 14.48 1.40
N VAL A 324 19.42 15.15 0.41
CA VAL A 324 19.59 14.92 -1.03
C VAL A 324 19.95 16.22 -1.76
N PRO A 325 20.55 16.15 -2.98
CA PRO A 325 21.00 17.33 -3.71
C PRO A 325 19.84 18.19 -4.22
N GLY A 326 18.70 17.56 -4.51
CA GLY A 326 17.47 18.24 -4.88
C GLY A 326 16.27 17.33 -4.73
N VAL A 327 15.09 17.87 -5.00
CA VAL A 327 13.82 17.15 -4.96
C VAL A 327 12.96 17.56 -6.15
N GLY A 328 11.99 16.72 -6.52
CA GLY A 328 11.10 16.89 -7.67
C GLY A 328 9.94 15.89 -7.65
N GLY A 329 8.98 16.05 -8.57
CA GLY A 329 7.80 15.19 -8.66
C GLY A 329 6.74 15.43 -7.57
N VAL A 330 7.09 15.34 -6.29
CA VAL A 330 6.22 15.77 -5.17
C VAL A 330 7.07 16.54 -4.17
N VAL A 331 6.66 17.77 -3.86
CA VAL A 331 7.48 18.70 -3.09
C VAL A 331 6.66 19.35 -1.98
N ALA A 332 7.16 19.34 -0.75
CA ALA A 332 6.59 20.07 0.37
C ALA A 332 7.56 21.14 0.89
N LEU A 333 7.03 22.30 1.23
CA LEU A 333 7.78 23.45 1.76
C LEU A 333 6.85 24.43 2.48
N ALA A 334 7.43 25.40 3.20
CA ALA A 334 6.67 26.47 3.83
C ALA A 334 5.94 27.34 2.79
N THR A 335 4.66 27.66 3.05
CA THR A 335 3.80 28.36 2.09
C THR A 335 4.27 29.77 1.78
N ASP A 336 4.79 30.49 2.77
CA ASP A 336 5.35 31.83 2.63
C ASP A 336 6.55 31.83 1.67
N LEU A 337 7.47 30.89 1.85
CA LEU A 337 8.64 30.69 1.00
C LEU A 337 8.22 30.36 -0.44
N ALA A 338 7.29 29.42 -0.61
CA ALA A 338 6.81 29.03 -1.94
C ALA A 338 6.23 30.21 -2.73
N ARG A 339 5.49 31.10 -2.04
CA ARG A 339 4.90 32.32 -2.64
C ARG A 339 5.94 33.37 -2.97
N GLU A 340 6.91 33.55 -2.07
CA GLU A 340 8.02 34.51 -2.21
C GLU A 340 8.83 34.20 -3.48
N ILE A 341 9.28 32.95 -3.64
CA ILE A 341 10.12 32.55 -4.77
C ILE A 341 9.29 32.40 -6.05
N GLY A 342 8.16 31.67 -5.97
CA GLY A 342 7.42 31.13 -7.11
C GLY A 342 8.27 30.34 -8.13
N PRO A 343 7.63 29.73 -9.13
CA PRO A 343 8.35 29.10 -10.24
C PRO A 343 8.98 30.15 -11.14
N GLY A 344 10.06 29.75 -11.83
CA GLY A 344 10.71 30.54 -12.86
C GLY A 344 9.84 30.77 -14.11
N PRO A 345 10.11 31.85 -14.86
CA PRO A 345 9.50 32.04 -16.17
C PRO A 345 10.01 30.95 -17.14
N ASP A 346 9.12 30.47 -18.02
CA ASP A 346 9.45 29.57 -19.13
C ASP A 346 10.05 28.20 -18.74
N VAL A 347 9.88 27.77 -17.49
CA VAL A 347 10.30 26.43 -17.03
C VAL A 347 9.33 25.37 -17.60
N PRO A 348 9.83 24.31 -18.26
CA PRO A 348 8.99 23.20 -18.70
C PRO A 348 8.23 22.58 -17.54
N ALA A 349 6.98 22.15 -17.79
CA ALA A 349 6.11 21.59 -16.76
C ALA A 349 6.75 20.45 -15.94
N ALA A 350 7.53 19.60 -16.61
CA ALA A 350 8.24 18.48 -15.99
C ALA A 350 9.24 18.91 -14.90
N HIS A 351 9.85 20.09 -15.03
CA HIS A 351 10.88 20.60 -14.12
C HIS A 351 10.36 21.63 -13.12
N LEU A 352 9.05 21.92 -13.14
CA LEU A 352 8.48 23.05 -12.41
C LEU A 352 8.68 22.94 -10.90
N LEU A 353 8.50 21.73 -10.35
CA LEU A 353 8.66 21.48 -8.92
C LEU A 353 10.13 21.43 -8.50
N THR A 354 11.00 20.86 -9.35
CA THR A 354 12.45 20.87 -9.13
C THR A 354 13.02 22.29 -9.17
N ASP A 355 12.59 23.13 -10.12
CA ASP A 355 12.96 24.54 -10.20
C ASP A 355 12.53 25.30 -8.94
N LEU A 356 11.29 25.10 -8.49
CA LEU A 356 10.79 25.72 -7.26
C LEU A 356 11.64 25.32 -6.04
N ALA A 357 11.96 24.03 -5.90
CA ALA A 357 12.79 23.53 -4.81
C ALA A 357 14.22 24.11 -4.83
N LEU A 358 14.85 24.18 -6.01
CA LEU A 358 16.16 24.81 -6.18
C LEU A 358 16.14 26.30 -5.84
N ARG A 359 15.10 27.02 -6.23
CA ARG A 359 14.91 28.44 -5.88
C ARG A 359 14.71 28.64 -4.38
N ALA A 360 13.99 27.74 -3.72
CA ALA A 360 13.82 27.77 -2.27
C ALA A 360 15.18 27.64 -1.57
N TRP A 361 16.01 26.71 -2.07
CA TRP A 361 17.36 26.47 -1.58
C TRP A 361 18.29 27.66 -1.76
N TRP A 362 18.33 28.26 -2.95
CA TRP A 362 19.15 29.45 -3.18
C TRP A 362 18.69 30.70 -2.43
N SER A 363 17.40 30.78 -2.07
CA SER A 363 16.85 31.92 -1.34
C SER A 363 17.18 31.89 0.16
N ARG A 364 16.93 30.75 0.83
CA ARG A 364 17.06 30.65 2.30
C ARG A 364 18.28 29.85 2.78
N GLY A 365 18.96 29.12 1.90
CA GLY A 365 19.92 28.09 2.30
C GLY A 365 19.24 26.90 2.99
N GLY A 366 20.00 25.97 3.57
CA GLY A 366 19.46 24.78 4.25
C GLY A 366 19.56 23.50 3.41
N ARG A 367 18.71 22.51 3.71
CA ARG A 367 18.77 21.16 3.14
C ARG A 367 17.46 20.77 2.46
N ALA A 368 17.59 20.07 1.34
CA ALA A 368 16.52 19.31 0.73
C ALA A 368 16.55 17.87 1.28
N ARG A 369 15.39 17.31 1.61
CA ARG A 369 15.31 15.95 2.17
C ARG A 369 14.32 15.06 1.43
N CYS A 370 14.74 13.83 1.13
CA CYS A 370 13.83 12.72 0.91
C CYS A 370 13.37 12.17 2.27
N VAL A 371 12.09 11.83 2.39
CA VAL A 371 11.50 11.23 3.60
C VAL A 371 11.09 9.79 3.26
N PRO A 372 11.96 8.79 3.45
CA PRO A 372 11.67 7.41 3.04
C PRO A 372 10.44 6.78 3.70
N SER A 373 10.08 7.24 4.90
CA SER A 373 8.89 6.76 5.60
C SER A 373 7.59 7.23 4.91
N ALA A 374 7.59 8.43 4.34
CA ALA A 374 6.50 8.95 3.52
C ALA A 374 6.62 8.41 2.09
N LYS A 375 5.76 7.46 1.72
CA LYS A 375 5.82 6.75 0.42
C LYS A 375 4.62 7.09 -0.45
N LEU A 376 4.84 7.44 -1.71
CA LEU A 376 3.78 7.69 -2.71
C LEU A 376 3.99 6.83 -3.94
N LEU A 377 2.89 6.37 -4.55
CA LEU A 377 2.93 5.66 -5.83
C LEU A 377 2.71 6.65 -6.97
N LEU A 378 3.42 6.51 -8.10
CA LEU A 378 3.13 7.22 -9.33
C LEU A 378 2.66 6.25 -10.41
N THR A 379 1.66 6.67 -11.18
CA THR A 379 1.04 5.88 -12.27
C THR A 379 1.57 6.23 -13.65
N GLY A 380 2.20 7.40 -13.78
CA GLY A 380 2.98 7.76 -14.95
C GLY A 380 4.39 7.20 -14.81
N ASP A 381 5.03 6.95 -15.93
CA ASP A 381 6.36 6.38 -15.91
C ASP A 381 7.36 7.50 -16.17
N LEU A 382 8.00 7.93 -15.08
CA LEU A 382 9.21 8.78 -15.08
C LEU A 382 10.31 7.95 -15.73
N ARG A 383 10.16 7.78 -17.05
CA ARG A 383 10.83 6.72 -17.78
C ARG A 383 12.29 7.14 -17.99
N SER A 384 13.15 6.30 -17.41
CA SER A 384 14.61 6.25 -17.50
C SER A 384 15.36 7.27 -16.62
N GLY A 385 16.36 6.78 -15.89
CA GLY A 385 17.43 7.61 -15.31
C GLY A 385 18.31 8.27 -16.39
N GLU A 386 17.71 8.64 -17.52
CA GLU A 386 18.29 9.54 -18.49
C GLU A 386 18.13 10.96 -17.95
N PRO A 387 19.19 11.77 -18.02
CA PRO A 387 19.10 13.16 -17.59
C PRO A 387 18.11 13.93 -18.45
N GLY A 388 17.28 14.75 -17.79
CA GLY A 388 16.44 15.75 -18.47
C GLY A 388 17.27 16.84 -19.16
N PRO A 389 16.63 17.75 -19.92
CA PRO A 389 17.30 18.95 -20.39
C PRO A 389 17.80 19.80 -19.20
N PRO A 390 18.87 20.61 -19.38
CA PRO A 390 19.40 21.46 -18.32
C PRO A 390 18.34 22.39 -17.74
N ILE A 391 18.33 22.54 -16.42
CA ILE A 391 17.48 23.49 -15.71
C ILE A 391 18.23 24.84 -15.65
N ALA A 392 17.51 25.94 -15.88
CA ALA A 392 18.10 27.28 -15.90
C ALA A 392 18.58 27.74 -14.51
N THR A 393 17.92 27.28 -13.44
CA THR A 393 18.32 27.56 -12.05
C THR A 393 19.60 26.80 -11.71
N PRO A 394 20.61 27.45 -11.09
CA PRO A 394 21.87 26.79 -10.75
C PRO A 394 21.64 25.52 -9.92
N THR A 395 22.30 24.43 -10.29
CA THR A 395 22.17 23.15 -9.61
C THR A 395 23.32 22.97 -8.60
N PRO A 396 23.06 22.37 -7.43
CA PRO A 396 24.13 22.01 -6.50
C PRO A 396 25.07 21.00 -7.14
N GLU A 397 26.37 21.11 -6.87
CA GLU A 397 27.29 20.02 -7.12
C GLU A 397 27.09 18.94 -6.05
N GLY A 398 26.89 17.70 -6.46
CA GLY A 398 26.82 16.58 -5.53
C GLY A 398 25.69 15.60 -5.85
N ALA A 399 26.02 14.33 -5.66
CA ALA A 399 25.12 13.18 -5.72
C ALA A 399 25.91 11.89 -5.45
N ARG A 400 27.21 11.88 -5.78
CA ARG A 400 28.07 10.69 -5.59
C ARG A 400 28.13 10.25 -4.13
N ASP A 401 28.20 11.18 -3.19
CA ASP A 401 28.14 10.91 -1.75
C ASP A 401 26.79 10.30 -1.33
N VAL A 402 25.70 10.73 -1.96
CA VAL A 402 24.34 10.25 -1.69
C VAL A 402 24.16 8.84 -2.24
N TRP A 403 24.61 8.58 -3.48
CA TRP A 403 24.67 7.23 -4.04
C TRP A 403 25.57 6.31 -3.21
N TRP A 404 26.72 6.82 -2.76
CA TRP A 404 27.65 6.07 -1.91
C TRP A 404 27.01 5.68 -0.57
N ARG A 405 26.28 6.61 0.08
CA ARG A 405 25.50 6.33 1.29
C ARG A 405 24.43 5.25 1.06
N ALA A 406 23.80 5.25 -0.12
CA ALA A 406 22.88 4.20 -0.54
C ALA A 406 23.56 2.87 -0.93
N GLY A 407 24.89 2.79 -0.88
CA GLY A 407 25.66 1.58 -1.17
C GLY A 407 26.03 1.41 -2.65
N TYR A 408 26.06 2.50 -3.41
CA TYR A 408 26.42 2.52 -4.82
C TYR A 408 27.57 3.49 -5.13
N ASP A 409 28.53 3.05 -5.92
CA ASP A 409 29.38 3.95 -6.71
C ASP A 409 28.69 4.22 -8.05
N VAL A 410 28.95 5.37 -8.67
CA VAL A 410 28.27 5.79 -9.90
C VAL A 410 29.26 6.17 -10.99
N LEU A 411 29.07 5.54 -12.15
CA LEU A 411 29.74 5.93 -13.39
C LEU A 411 28.80 6.81 -14.21
N THR A 412 29.35 7.87 -14.80
CA THR A 412 28.62 8.79 -15.67
C THR A 412 29.26 8.75 -17.04
N ASP A 413 28.44 8.51 -18.07
CA ASP A 413 28.92 8.51 -19.45
C ASP A 413 28.95 9.93 -20.06
N GLY A 414 29.45 10.05 -21.30
CA GLY A 414 29.52 11.33 -22.00
C GLY A 414 28.16 11.97 -22.33
N ALA A 415 27.05 11.25 -22.14
CA ALA A 415 25.68 11.74 -22.29
C ALA A 415 25.02 12.05 -20.92
N GLY A 416 25.75 11.91 -19.81
CA GLY A 416 25.26 12.22 -18.47
C GLY A 416 24.46 11.09 -17.82
N ARG A 417 24.40 9.92 -18.45
CA ARG A 417 23.65 8.79 -17.91
C ARG A 417 24.38 8.18 -16.72
N VAL A 418 23.64 7.97 -15.64
CA VAL A 418 24.15 7.41 -14.39
C VAL A 418 24.01 5.90 -14.40
N THR A 419 25.13 5.19 -14.24
CA THR A 419 25.15 3.74 -14.08
C THR A 419 25.63 3.41 -12.67
N PRO A 420 24.72 3.01 -11.76
CA PRO A 420 25.11 2.61 -10.42
C PRO A 420 25.79 1.24 -10.43
N THR A 421 26.80 1.10 -9.60
CA THR A 421 27.52 -0.13 -9.33
C THR A 421 27.62 -0.32 -7.83
N PRO A 422 27.37 -1.52 -7.26
CA PRO A 422 27.52 -1.74 -5.84
C PRO A 422 28.91 -1.31 -5.35
N THR A 423 28.97 -0.57 -4.25
CA THR A 423 30.26 -0.16 -3.69
C THR A 423 31.15 -1.38 -3.43
N PRO A 424 32.44 -1.35 -3.84
CA PRO A 424 33.34 -2.47 -3.59
C PRO A 424 33.39 -2.80 -2.11
N ARG A 425 33.39 -4.10 -1.77
CA ARG A 425 33.66 -4.55 -0.41
C ARG A 425 35.01 -3.96 0.00
N PRO A 426 35.15 -3.23 1.13
CA PRO A 426 36.46 -2.89 1.62
C PRO A 426 37.24 -4.20 1.76
N GLN A 427 38.28 -4.38 0.96
CA GLN A 427 39.21 -5.50 1.10
C GLN A 427 40.06 -5.22 2.35
N SER A 428 39.46 -5.30 3.53
CA SER A 428 40.23 -5.34 4.76
C SER A 428 40.99 -6.66 4.78
N THR A 429 42.31 -6.58 4.90
CA THR A 429 43.25 -7.70 5.00
C THR A 429 43.11 -8.54 6.28
N ILE A 430 42.01 -8.37 7.03
CA ILE A 430 41.63 -9.16 8.20
C ILE A 430 40.18 -9.59 8.02
N LYS A 431 39.95 -10.90 7.83
CA LYS A 431 38.62 -11.54 7.80
C LYS A 431 38.24 -11.96 9.23
N GLU A 432 37.72 -11.03 10.02
CA GLU A 432 37.10 -11.37 11.32
C GLU A 432 35.56 -11.31 11.28
N SER A 433 34.96 -10.75 10.22
CA SER A 433 33.51 -10.70 10.02
C SER A 433 33.08 -11.30 8.68
N ALA A 434 31.88 -11.86 8.62
CA ALA A 434 31.28 -12.33 7.37
C ALA A 434 31.25 -11.20 6.31
N PRO A 435 31.43 -11.51 5.01
CA PRO A 435 31.34 -10.51 3.96
C PRO A 435 29.96 -9.83 3.96
N ARG A 436 29.95 -8.52 3.71
CA ARG A 436 28.71 -7.77 3.46
C ARG A 436 28.22 -8.08 2.05
N TRP A 437 27.05 -8.69 1.94
CA TRP A 437 26.36 -8.98 0.69
C TRP A 437 25.07 -8.17 0.55
N ARG A 438 24.69 -7.93 -0.69
CA ARG A 438 23.35 -7.46 -1.07
C ARG A 438 22.43 -8.65 -1.29
N TRP A 439 21.49 -8.84 -0.38
CA TRP A 439 20.47 -9.89 -0.38
C TRP A 439 19.15 -9.35 -0.92
N THR A 440 18.49 -10.19 -1.70
CA THR A 440 17.09 -10.06 -2.07
C THR A 440 16.35 -11.28 -1.53
N ILE A 441 15.29 -11.05 -0.76
CA ILE A 441 14.36 -12.08 -0.30
C ILE A 441 13.12 -12.04 -1.19
N ASP A 442 12.97 -13.06 -2.02
CA ASP A 442 11.80 -13.25 -2.87
C ASP A 442 10.66 -13.91 -2.08
N THR A 443 9.47 -13.31 -2.17
CA THR A 443 8.28 -13.79 -1.47
C THR A 443 7.13 -14.05 -2.44
N SER A 444 6.27 -15.03 -2.16
CA SER A 444 5.08 -15.35 -2.98
C SER A 444 3.99 -14.26 -2.97
N VAL A 445 4.14 -13.21 -2.16
CA VAL A 445 3.09 -12.21 -1.95
C VAL A 445 2.95 -11.31 -3.18
N THR A 446 1.73 -10.93 -3.51
CA THR A 446 1.48 -9.86 -4.47
C THR A 446 1.90 -8.51 -3.87
N GLY A 447 2.27 -7.56 -4.71
CA GLY A 447 2.51 -6.18 -4.32
C GLY A 447 1.25 -5.50 -3.74
N GLY A 448 1.49 -4.39 -3.04
CA GLY A 448 0.43 -3.56 -2.47
C GLY A 448 -0.06 -3.96 -1.06
N PRO A 449 -1.03 -3.22 -0.50
CA PRO A 449 -1.45 -3.35 0.90
C PRO A 449 -1.98 -4.75 1.25
N TRP A 450 -2.73 -5.37 0.34
CA TRP A 450 -3.33 -6.68 0.61
C TRP A 450 -2.27 -7.77 0.77
N GLY A 451 -1.28 -7.85 -0.12
CA GLY A 451 -0.18 -8.79 0.03
C GLY A 451 0.71 -8.50 1.24
N ALA A 452 0.83 -7.24 1.66
CA ALA A 452 1.58 -6.86 2.86
C ALA A 452 1.01 -7.44 4.17
N THR A 453 -0.28 -7.83 4.18
CA THR A 453 -0.95 -8.49 5.32
C THR A 453 -0.71 -10.00 5.39
N TRP A 454 -0.08 -10.60 4.38
CA TRP A 454 0.17 -12.04 4.35
C TRP A 454 1.28 -12.44 5.33
N GLY A 455 1.18 -13.64 5.90
CA GLY A 455 2.21 -14.19 6.80
C GLY A 455 3.61 -14.22 6.18
N ASP A 456 3.71 -14.59 4.89
CA ASP A 456 4.97 -14.61 4.15
C ASP A 456 5.66 -13.23 4.10
N ALA A 457 4.88 -12.13 4.07
CA ALA A 457 5.42 -10.78 4.09
C ALA A 457 6.05 -10.44 5.44
N TYR A 458 5.41 -10.83 6.55
CA TYR A 458 5.98 -10.67 7.90
C TYR A 458 7.22 -11.56 8.10
N PHE A 459 7.17 -12.80 7.62
CA PHE A 459 8.31 -13.73 7.67
C PHE A 459 9.53 -13.16 6.95
N ALA A 460 9.34 -12.63 5.74
CA ALA A 460 10.42 -12.03 4.96
C ALA A 460 10.98 -10.76 5.60
N ARG A 461 10.13 -9.90 6.17
CA ARG A 461 10.57 -8.68 6.89
C ARG A 461 11.38 -9.03 8.15
N SER A 462 10.94 -10.01 8.93
CA SER A 462 11.65 -10.45 10.14
C SER A 462 13.01 -11.05 9.79
N LEU A 463 13.08 -11.84 8.69
CA LEU A 463 14.34 -12.36 8.17
C LEU A 463 15.25 -11.24 7.63
N ALA A 464 14.67 -10.23 6.97
CA ALA A 464 15.43 -9.08 6.49
C ALA A 464 16.08 -8.33 7.65
N GLY A 465 15.32 -7.98 8.69
CA GLY A 465 15.85 -7.32 9.88
C GLY A 465 16.95 -8.14 10.57
N ALA A 466 16.79 -9.46 10.65
CA ALA A 466 17.81 -10.35 11.20
C ALA A 466 19.10 -10.39 10.38
N LEU A 467 19.01 -10.41 9.04
CA LEU A 467 20.18 -10.34 8.14
C LEU A 467 20.85 -8.95 8.21
N GLU A 468 20.07 -7.87 8.30
CA GLU A 468 20.59 -6.51 8.48
C GLU A 468 21.31 -6.35 9.83
N GLY A 469 20.79 -6.99 10.89
CA GLY A 469 21.47 -7.09 12.19
C GLY A 469 22.84 -7.79 12.13
N LEU A 470 23.09 -8.62 11.10
CA LEU A 470 24.40 -9.21 10.79
C LEU A 470 25.24 -8.36 9.83
N GLY A 471 24.82 -7.13 9.55
CA GLY A 471 25.55 -6.17 8.71
C GLY A 471 25.39 -6.40 7.21
N GLN A 472 24.39 -7.19 6.78
CA GLN A 472 24.04 -7.39 5.38
C GLN A 472 23.18 -6.25 4.84
N HIS A 473 23.12 -6.07 3.52
CA HIS A 473 22.14 -5.20 2.88
C HIS A 473 21.00 -6.06 2.37
N VAL A 474 19.76 -5.76 2.74
CA VAL A 474 18.63 -6.62 2.38
C VAL A 474 17.54 -5.82 1.69
N THR A 475 16.82 -6.50 0.80
CA THR A 475 15.59 -6.07 0.14
C THR A 475 14.60 -7.23 0.17
N VAL A 476 13.31 -6.93 0.30
CA VAL A 476 12.23 -7.92 0.16
C VAL A 476 11.48 -7.64 -1.13
N ASP A 477 11.52 -8.58 -2.06
CA ASP A 477 10.81 -8.49 -3.33
C ASP A 477 9.48 -9.27 -3.27
N SER A 478 8.41 -8.57 -3.64
CA SER A 478 7.10 -9.17 -3.91
C SER A 478 7.11 -9.79 -5.30
N ARG A 479 6.08 -10.58 -5.64
CA ARG A 479 5.96 -11.16 -6.98
C ARG A 479 6.07 -10.11 -8.10
N ASP A 480 5.56 -8.91 -7.86
CA ASP A 480 5.53 -7.81 -8.83
C ASP A 480 6.88 -7.08 -8.94
N SER A 481 7.64 -6.93 -7.84
CA SER A 481 8.92 -6.19 -7.84
C SER A 481 10.13 -7.00 -8.32
N ARG A 482 9.98 -8.33 -8.43
CA ARG A 482 11.02 -9.28 -8.87
C ARG A 482 11.63 -9.00 -10.24
N SER A 483 10.92 -8.27 -11.10
CA SER A 483 11.34 -7.89 -12.45
C SER A 483 12.26 -6.66 -12.48
N ARG A 484 12.52 -6.01 -11.32
CA ARG A 484 13.30 -4.78 -11.26
C ARG A 484 14.69 -4.96 -11.88
N ARG A 485 15.12 -3.96 -12.65
CA ARG A 485 16.41 -3.99 -13.37
C ARG A 485 17.62 -4.11 -12.43
N SER A 486 17.56 -3.45 -11.28
CA SER A 486 18.63 -3.45 -10.28
C SER A 486 18.90 -4.82 -9.65
N ARG A 487 18.04 -5.83 -9.90
CA ARG A 487 18.20 -7.17 -9.35
C ARG A 487 19.51 -7.86 -9.76
N GLU A 488 20.08 -7.48 -10.90
CA GLU A 488 21.39 -7.98 -11.32
C GLU A 488 22.57 -7.50 -10.46
N LEU A 489 22.34 -6.51 -9.61
CA LEU A 489 23.32 -5.93 -8.68
C LEU A 489 23.36 -6.66 -7.34
N ASP A 490 22.45 -7.61 -7.09
CA ASP A 490 22.37 -8.34 -5.83
C ASP A 490 23.36 -9.51 -5.81
N ASP A 491 24.07 -9.66 -4.70
CA ASP A 491 25.01 -10.76 -4.47
C ASP A 491 24.29 -12.09 -4.21
N VAL A 492 23.07 -12.02 -3.64
CA VAL A 492 22.30 -13.18 -3.16
C VAL A 492 20.82 -12.95 -3.41
N VAL A 493 20.15 -13.96 -3.98
CA VAL A 493 18.69 -14.01 -4.12
C VAL A 493 18.20 -15.22 -3.34
N LEU A 494 17.60 -14.99 -2.18
CA LEU A 494 16.95 -15.99 -1.36
C LEU A 494 15.47 -16.10 -1.73
N VAL A 495 15.05 -17.23 -2.27
CA VAL A 495 13.64 -17.52 -2.57
C VAL A 495 13.00 -18.22 -1.38
N LEU A 496 12.06 -17.57 -0.72
CA LEU A 496 11.16 -18.22 0.24
C LEU A 496 10.11 -19.01 -0.54
N ARG A 497 10.42 -20.27 -0.83
CA ARG A 497 9.63 -21.13 -1.70
C ARG A 497 8.40 -21.67 -0.96
N GLY A 498 7.25 -21.07 -1.26
CA GLY A 498 5.92 -21.47 -0.82
C GLY A 498 5.08 -22.05 -1.95
N ARG A 499 4.01 -21.36 -2.38
CA ARG A 499 3.18 -21.78 -3.53
C ARG A 499 3.71 -21.31 -4.88
N ASP A 500 4.47 -20.23 -4.85
CA ASP A 500 4.93 -19.57 -6.04
C ASP A 500 6.31 -20.12 -6.42
N GLN A 501 6.42 -20.64 -7.64
CA GLN A 501 7.68 -21.12 -8.18
C GLN A 501 8.46 -19.93 -8.76
N VAL A 502 9.73 -19.84 -8.40
CA VAL A 502 10.65 -18.85 -8.96
C VAL A 502 11.71 -19.60 -9.73
N THR A 503 11.89 -19.27 -11.00
CA THR A 503 12.99 -19.83 -11.79
C THR A 503 14.25 -19.04 -11.46
N ALA A 504 15.23 -19.71 -10.85
CA ALA A 504 16.54 -19.12 -10.63
C ALA A 504 17.25 -18.83 -11.97
N GLY A 505 17.96 -17.70 -12.04
CA GLY A 505 18.88 -17.45 -13.14
C GLY A 505 20.07 -18.38 -13.06
N ARG A 506 20.78 -18.62 -14.17
CA ARG A 506 21.99 -19.46 -14.21
C ARG A 506 23.23 -18.85 -13.51
N ARG A 507 23.03 -17.89 -12.60
CA ARG A 507 24.12 -17.16 -11.92
C ARG A 507 24.31 -17.73 -10.50
N PRO A 508 25.55 -17.75 -9.97
CA PRO A 508 25.79 -18.02 -8.55
C PRO A 508 25.04 -17.00 -7.66
N GLY A 509 24.68 -17.41 -6.44
CA GLY A 509 23.99 -16.57 -5.46
C GLY A 509 22.48 -16.78 -5.34
N HIS A 510 21.88 -17.67 -6.13
CA HIS A 510 20.48 -18.06 -5.93
C HIS A 510 20.38 -19.12 -4.83
N VAL A 511 19.67 -18.82 -3.74
CA VAL A 511 19.42 -19.71 -2.62
C VAL A 511 17.92 -19.98 -2.53
N MET A 512 17.52 -21.23 -2.34
CA MET A 512 16.11 -21.58 -2.12
C MET A 512 15.91 -22.02 -0.68
N TRP A 513 14.82 -21.58 -0.07
CA TRP A 513 14.34 -22.13 1.19
C TRP A 513 12.89 -22.58 1.02
N VAL A 514 12.69 -23.90 0.94
CA VAL A 514 11.35 -24.51 0.90
C VAL A 514 10.72 -24.39 2.27
N ILE A 515 9.76 -23.48 2.40
CA ILE A 515 9.07 -23.21 3.67
C ILE A 515 7.70 -23.90 3.73
N SER A 516 7.07 -24.17 2.59
CA SER A 516 5.79 -24.89 2.51
C SER A 516 5.61 -25.55 1.14
N HIS A 517 4.51 -26.30 0.99
CA HIS A 517 4.12 -26.95 -0.26
C HIS A 517 5.18 -27.84 -0.93
N PRO A 518 5.74 -28.82 -0.18
CA PRO A 518 6.83 -29.66 -0.68
C PRO A 518 6.46 -30.53 -1.90
N ASP A 519 5.17 -30.78 -2.14
CA ASP A 519 4.70 -31.55 -3.31
C ASP A 519 4.89 -30.79 -4.63
N ASP A 520 4.96 -29.47 -4.57
CA ASP A 520 5.09 -28.60 -5.74
C ASP A 520 6.56 -28.36 -6.13
N VAL A 521 7.53 -28.91 -5.39
CA VAL A 521 8.97 -28.70 -5.61
C VAL A 521 9.58 -29.88 -6.36
N THR A 522 10.22 -29.60 -7.49
CA THR A 522 10.82 -30.62 -8.36
C THR A 522 12.35 -30.59 -8.31
N ALA A 523 12.98 -31.70 -8.73
CA ALA A 523 14.43 -31.77 -8.89
C ALA A 523 14.95 -30.72 -9.91
N GLU A 524 14.23 -30.56 -11.02
CA GLU A 524 14.56 -29.59 -12.07
C GLU A 524 14.53 -28.15 -11.55
N GLU A 525 13.58 -27.81 -10.67
CA GLU A 525 13.54 -26.50 -10.03
C GLU A 525 14.77 -26.27 -9.14
N VAL A 526 15.10 -27.27 -8.32
CA VAL A 526 16.22 -27.26 -7.37
C VAL A 526 17.57 -27.09 -8.07
N ASP A 527 17.73 -27.65 -9.28
CA ASP A 527 18.97 -27.55 -10.07
C ASP A 527 19.40 -26.12 -10.39
N GLY A 528 18.46 -25.17 -10.45
CA GLY A 528 18.74 -23.76 -10.72
C GLY A 528 19.39 -23.00 -9.56
N TYR A 529 19.40 -23.56 -8.35
CA TYR A 529 19.89 -22.87 -7.15
C TYR A 529 21.35 -23.26 -6.83
N GLU A 530 22.03 -22.50 -5.98
CA GLU A 530 23.35 -22.80 -5.41
C GLU A 530 23.18 -23.62 -4.12
N LEU A 531 22.36 -23.13 -3.20
CA LEU A 531 22.01 -23.80 -1.95
C LEU A 531 20.50 -24.01 -1.88
N VAL A 532 20.09 -25.16 -1.34
CA VAL A 532 18.68 -25.48 -1.12
C VAL A 532 18.48 -25.88 0.33
N PHE A 533 17.61 -25.14 1.00
CA PHE A 533 17.16 -25.39 2.36
C PHE A 533 15.72 -25.89 2.38
N ALA A 534 15.34 -26.64 3.41
CA ALA A 534 13.97 -27.07 3.61
C ALA A 534 13.54 -27.05 5.08
N ALA A 535 12.32 -26.60 5.33
CA ALA A 535 11.70 -26.55 6.65
C ALA A 535 11.23 -27.91 7.20
N SER A 536 11.88 -29.00 6.78
CA SER A 536 11.65 -30.37 7.25
C SER A 536 12.94 -31.18 7.17
N GLU A 537 13.34 -31.78 8.27
CA GLU A 537 14.52 -32.65 8.35
C GLU A 537 14.34 -33.94 7.55
N SER A 538 13.21 -34.62 7.73
CA SER A 538 12.93 -35.89 7.05
C SER A 538 12.81 -35.72 5.54
N TRP A 539 12.19 -34.63 5.10
CA TRP A 539 12.06 -34.32 3.68
C TRP A 539 13.42 -33.97 3.08
N ALA A 540 14.21 -33.11 3.76
CA ALA A 540 15.55 -32.74 3.34
C ALA A 540 16.45 -33.98 3.15
N ALA A 541 16.47 -34.90 4.12
CA ALA A 541 17.25 -36.13 4.03
C ALA A 541 16.78 -37.03 2.86
N THR A 542 15.46 -37.23 2.74
CA THR A 542 14.87 -38.07 1.69
C THR A 542 15.16 -37.52 0.30
N LYS A 543 14.94 -36.21 0.11
CA LYS A 543 15.15 -35.55 -1.18
C LYS A 543 16.61 -35.40 -1.55
N SER A 544 17.49 -35.23 -0.57
CA SER A 544 18.93 -35.24 -0.82
C SER A 544 19.39 -36.54 -1.49
N GLY A 545 18.93 -37.68 -0.96
CA GLY A 545 19.23 -39.00 -1.54
C GLY A 545 18.57 -39.23 -2.89
N GLN A 546 17.30 -38.82 -3.05
CA GLN A 546 16.55 -39.01 -4.31
C GLN A 546 17.07 -38.17 -5.46
N TRP A 547 17.49 -36.93 -5.19
CA TRP A 547 17.93 -35.98 -6.21
C TRP A 547 19.45 -35.99 -6.39
N GLY A 548 20.20 -36.69 -5.54
CA GLY A 548 21.66 -36.72 -5.59
C GLY A 548 22.31 -35.37 -5.31
N ARG A 549 21.57 -34.48 -4.62
CA ARG A 549 21.98 -33.10 -4.34
C ARG A 549 21.63 -32.72 -2.90
N PRO A 550 22.53 -32.06 -2.14
CA PRO A 550 22.23 -31.66 -0.78
C PRO A 550 21.02 -30.72 -0.68
N VAL A 551 20.06 -31.10 0.16
CA VAL A 551 19.00 -30.25 0.70
C VAL A 551 19.26 -30.12 2.20
N ILE A 552 19.54 -28.90 2.65
CA ILE A 552 19.97 -28.61 4.02
C ILE A 552 18.73 -28.37 4.90
N PRO A 553 18.57 -29.06 6.03
CA PRO A 553 17.45 -28.79 6.92
C PRO A 553 17.58 -27.41 7.57
N LEU A 554 16.54 -26.60 7.43
CA LEU A 554 16.41 -25.29 8.06
C LEU A 554 14.94 -25.05 8.38
N LEU A 555 14.53 -25.42 9.60
CA LEU A 555 13.15 -25.28 10.05
C LEU A 555 12.70 -23.82 10.04
N GLN A 556 11.39 -23.58 9.96
CA GLN A 556 10.84 -22.24 10.21
C GLN A 556 11.22 -21.72 11.62
N CYS A 557 10.87 -20.47 11.90
CA CYS A 557 11.38 -19.73 13.05
C CYS A 557 10.38 -18.68 13.52
N THR A 558 10.68 -18.06 14.65
CA THR A 558 9.87 -17.00 15.24
C THR A 558 10.65 -15.69 15.32
N ASP A 559 9.94 -14.59 15.43
CA ASP A 559 10.51 -13.27 15.68
C ASP A 559 10.49 -12.95 17.18
N PRO A 560 11.66 -12.88 17.84
CA PRO A 560 11.71 -12.49 19.23
C PRO A 560 11.11 -11.11 19.48
N GLU A 561 11.16 -10.14 18.59
CA GLU A 561 10.61 -8.79 18.84
C GLU A 561 9.08 -8.80 19.01
N HIS A 562 8.39 -9.74 18.36
CA HIS A 562 6.94 -9.85 18.38
C HIS A 562 6.43 -10.95 19.31
N PHE A 563 7.12 -12.08 19.41
CA PHE A 563 6.63 -13.28 20.09
C PHE A 563 7.46 -13.57 21.34
N ARG A 564 6.96 -13.19 22.51
CA ARG A 564 7.60 -13.48 23.81
C ARG A 564 6.57 -13.83 24.87
N PRO A 565 6.95 -14.55 25.93
CA PRO A 565 6.03 -14.84 27.03
C PRO A 565 5.55 -13.56 27.72
N SER A 566 4.24 -13.43 27.91
CA SER A 566 3.66 -12.32 28.69
C SER A 566 3.94 -12.46 30.20
N VAL A 567 4.16 -11.31 30.84
CA VAL A 567 4.29 -11.18 32.30
C VAL A 567 2.97 -11.49 33.00
N THR A 568 1.83 -11.07 32.43
CA THR A 568 0.50 -11.20 33.05
C THR A 568 -0.12 -12.60 32.91
N GLY A 569 0.45 -13.46 32.05
CA GLY A 569 -0.08 -14.81 31.82
C GLY A 569 -1.33 -14.83 30.93
N PRO A 570 -1.88 -16.01 30.62
CA PRO A 570 -3.08 -16.12 29.80
C PRO A 570 -4.28 -15.49 30.49
N SER A 571 -5.13 -14.81 29.73
CA SER A 571 -6.45 -14.37 30.19
C SER A 571 -7.47 -15.50 30.01
N ASP A 572 -8.48 -15.55 30.87
CA ASP A 572 -9.63 -16.45 30.68
C ASP A 572 -10.57 -15.95 29.55
N ASP A 573 -10.35 -14.75 29.02
CA ASP A 573 -11.19 -14.13 27.97
C ASP A 573 -11.13 -14.86 26.62
N VAL A 574 -10.01 -15.52 26.29
CA VAL A 574 -9.83 -16.29 25.04
C VAL A 574 -9.36 -17.70 25.35
N PRO A 575 -10.28 -18.63 25.73
CA PRO A 575 -9.89 -19.97 26.17
C PRO A 575 -9.31 -20.83 25.03
N LEU A 576 -9.73 -20.58 23.79
CA LEU A 576 -9.36 -21.35 22.60
C LEU A 576 -9.27 -20.43 21.37
N LEU A 577 -8.11 -20.36 20.75
CA LEU A 577 -7.82 -19.43 19.65
C LEU A 577 -7.36 -20.16 18.39
N PHE A 578 -7.83 -19.72 17.23
CA PHE A 578 -7.28 -20.06 15.93
C PHE A 578 -7.03 -18.80 15.11
N VAL A 579 -5.79 -18.63 14.63
CA VAL A 579 -5.42 -17.51 13.75
C VAL A 579 -5.02 -18.02 12.38
N GLY A 580 -5.87 -17.82 11.38
CA GLY A 580 -5.60 -18.16 9.98
C GLY A 580 -6.84 -18.18 9.09
N ASN A 581 -6.63 -18.01 7.80
CA ASN A 581 -7.71 -18.00 6.80
C ASN A 581 -8.26 -19.41 6.55
N ALA A 582 -9.51 -19.50 6.10
CA ALA A 582 -10.16 -20.78 5.83
C ALA A 582 -9.56 -21.54 4.64
N ARG A 583 -8.85 -20.85 3.72
CA ARG A 583 -8.27 -21.45 2.50
C ARG A 583 -9.34 -22.01 1.54
N GLY A 584 -10.57 -21.48 1.59
CA GLY A 584 -11.69 -21.90 0.76
C GLY A 584 -12.21 -23.32 1.05
N ARG A 585 -11.82 -23.93 2.16
CA ARG A 585 -12.23 -25.28 2.57
C ARG A 585 -12.29 -25.41 4.10
N PRO A 586 -13.04 -26.36 4.67
CA PRO A 586 -13.00 -26.62 6.11
C PRO A 586 -11.57 -26.95 6.60
N ARG A 587 -11.20 -26.42 7.76
CA ARG A 587 -9.92 -26.68 8.43
C ARG A 587 -10.10 -27.87 9.38
N PRO A 588 -9.33 -28.99 9.24
CA PRO A 588 -9.54 -30.19 10.04
C PRO A 588 -9.62 -29.97 11.56
N VAL A 589 -8.76 -29.11 12.12
CA VAL A 589 -8.78 -28.83 13.57
C VAL A 589 -10.03 -28.07 14.01
N ILE A 590 -10.56 -27.17 13.17
CA ILE A 590 -11.79 -26.44 13.46
C ILE A 590 -13.00 -27.36 13.34
N SER A 591 -13.07 -28.19 12.29
CA SER A 591 -14.12 -29.19 12.15
C SER A 591 -14.14 -30.18 13.32
N ALA A 592 -12.97 -30.61 13.80
CA ALA A 592 -12.85 -31.46 14.99
C ALA A 592 -13.28 -30.73 16.27
N ALA A 593 -12.89 -29.46 16.44
CA ALA A 593 -13.29 -28.64 17.59
C ALA A 593 -14.82 -28.49 17.67
N LEU A 594 -15.46 -28.14 16.55
CA LEU A 594 -16.92 -28.00 16.48
C LEU A 594 -17.63 -29.33 16.74
N SER A 595 -17.12 -30.43 16.19
CA SER A 595 -17.67 -31.77 16.43
C SER A 595 -17.55 -32.21 17.89
N ALA A 596 -16.53 -31.68 18.59
CA ALA A 596 -16.31 -31.89 20.02
C ALA A 596 -17.12 -30.92 20.92
N GLY A 597 -17.93 -30.05 20.34
CA GLY A 597 -18.69 -29.02 21.08
C GLY A 597 -17.80 -27.91 21.66
N LEU A 598 -16.66 -27.62 21.03
CA LEU A 598 -15.80 -26.50 21.36
C LEU A 598 -16.08 -25.30 20.44
N GLU A 599 -15.95 -24.10 20.98
CA GLU A 599 -16.18 -22.84 20.27
C GLU A 599 -14.87 -22.02 20.22
N PRO A 600 -13.99 -22.26 19.24
CA PRO A 600 -12.76 -21.50 19.10
C PRO A 600 -13.06 -20.07 18.62
N ALA A 601 -12.39 -19.08 19.21
CA ALA A 601 -12.31 -17.75 18.64
C ALA A 601 -11.41 -17.80 17.39
N ILE A 602 -11.93 -17.34 16.26
CA ILE A 602 -11.27 -17.40 14.95
C ILE A 602 -10.92 -15.99 14.50
N VAL A 603 -9.63 -15.77 14.21
CA VAL A 603 -9.14 -14.58 13.53
C VAL A 603 -8.65 -14.98 12.14
N GLY A 604 -9.29 -14.46 11.10
CA GLY A 604 -8.91 -14.71 9.71
C GLY A 604 -10.06 -14.51 8.73
N ASP A 605 -9.74 -14.58 7.45
CA ASP A 605 -10.66 -14.29 6.35
C ASP A 605 -11.19 -15.57 5.67
N GLY A 606 -12.34 -15.44 5.01
CA GLY A 606 -12.99 -16.48 4.20
C GLY A 606 -13.71 -17.57 4.99
N TRP A 607 -14.13 -17.28 6.21
CA TRP A 607 -14.81 -18.22 7.11
C TRP A 607 -16.34 -18.22 6.97
N GLU A 608 -16.88 -17.27 6.22
CA GLU A 608 -18.30 -17.10 5.98
C GLU A 608 -18.93 -18.38 5.43
N GLY A 609 -19.97 -18.89 6.13
CA GLY A 609 -20.66 -20.12 5.75
C GLY A 609 -19.90 -21.42 6.04
N LEU A 610 -18.67 -21.37 6.57
CA LEU A 610 -17.91 -22.55 6.99
C LEU A 610 -18.00 -22.82 8.50
N VAL A 611 -18.26 -21.79 9.29
CA VAL A 611 -18.41 -21.83 10.74
C VAL A 611 -19.55 -20.90 11.18
N PRO A 612 -20.14 -21.09 12.38
CA PRO A 612 -21.04 -20.10 12.96
C PRO A 612 -20.40 -18.71 13.01
N GLU A 613 -21.12 -17.68 12.55
CA GLU A 613 -20.57 -16.32 12.37
C GLU A 613 -19.98 -15.72 13.66
N HIS A 614 -20.57 -16.03 14.82
CA HIS A 614 -20.11 -15.52 16.12
C HIS A 614 -18.71 -16.04 16.53
N LEU A 615 -18.21 -17.10 15.89
CA LEU A 615 -16.86 -17.61 16.15
C LEU A 615 -15.78 -16.79 15.45
N VAL A 616 -16.13 -16.05 14.38
CA VAL A 616 -15.20 -15.19 13.67
C VAL A 616 -15.15 -13.84 14.37
N VAL A 617 -14.15 -13.66 15.25
CA VAL A 617 -14.04 -12.46 16.09
C VAL A 617 -13.38 -11.29 15.35
N ALA A 618 -12.58 -11.57 14.32
CA ALA A 618 -11.98 -10.57 13.44
C ALA A 618 -11.52 -11.19 12.11
N ALA A 619 -11.55 -10.40 11.03
CA ALA A 619 -10.99 -10.82 9.74
C ALA A 619 -9.45 -10.78 9.70
N HIS A 620 -8.83 -9.97 10.56
CA HIS A 620 -7.39 -9.74 10.62
C HIS A 620 -6.95 -9.31 12.02
N VAL A 621 -5.68 -9.54 12.34
CA VAL A 621 -4.99 -9.02 13.54
C VAL A 621 -3.66 -8.43 13.10
N ASN A 622 -3.32 -7.25 13.64
CA ASN A 622 -2.04 -6.63 13.36
C ASN A 622 -0.92 -7.51 13.92
N ASN A 623 0.16 -7.72 13.15
CA ASN A 623 1.27 -8.56 13.57
C ASN A 623 1.92 -8.09 14.88
N ALA A 624 1.93 -6.77 15.14
CA ALA A 624 2.43 -6.21 16.39
C ALA A 624 1.61 -6.65 17.62
N GLU A 625 0.34 -6.99 17.43
CA GLU A 625 -0.59 -7.43 18.50
C GLU A 625 -0.68 -8.95 18.59
N LEU A 626 -0.25 -9.68 17.55
CA LEU A 626 -0.43 -11.12 17.44
C LEU A 626 0.29 -11.90 18.55
N GLY A 627 1.50 -11.48 18.94
CA GLY A 627 2.23 -12.11 20.04
C GLY A 627 1.52 -11.97 21.39
N ALA A 628 0.96 -10.79 21.66
CA ALA A 628 0.15 -10.56 22.86
C ALA A 628 -1.14 -11.39 22.84
N LEU A 629 -1.81 -11.47 21.68
CA LEU A 629 -2.98 -12.33 21.48
C LEU A 629 -2.64 -13.81 21.75
N TYR A 630 -1.54 -14.32 21.19
CA TYR A 630 -1.07 -15.68 21.49
C TYR A 630 -0.76 -15.86 22.97
N ALA A 631 0.00 -14.96 23.60
CA ALA A 631 0.38 -15.07 25.01
C ALA A 631 -0.84 -15.04 25.96
N SER A 632 -1.92 -14.36 25.54
CA SER A 632 -3.18 -14.27 26.28
C SER A 632 -4.07 -15.50 26.14
N ALA A 633 -3.92 -16.29 25.06
CA ALA A 633 -4.81 -17.41 24.78
C ALA A 633 -4.61 -18.60 25.72
N GLY A 634 -5.71 -19.26 26.10
CA GLY A 634 -5.67 -20.48 26.90
C GLY A 634 -4.99 -21.64 26.17
N VAL A 635 -5.39 -21.86 24.91
CA VAL A 635 -4.84 -22.84 23.96
C VAL A 635 -4.90 -22.24 22.54
N VAL A 636 -3.82 -22.39 21.76
CA VAL A 636 -3.79 -22.07 20.32
C VAL A 636 -3.93 -23.36 19.52
N LEU A 637 -4.87 -23.35 18.58
CA LEU A 637 -5.09 -24.42 17.62
C LEU A 637 -4.23 -24.23 16.36
N ASN A 638 -3.66 -25.32 15.89
CA ASN A 638 -2.92 -25.37 14.64
C ASN A 638 -3.34 -26.58 13.78
N ASP A 639 -3.31 -26.38 12.47
CA ASP A 639 -3.37 -27.44 11.47
C ASP A 639 -2.56 -27.07 10.22
N HIS A 640 -2.00 -28.10 9.60
CA HIS A 640 -1.11 -27.96 8.47
C HIS A 640 -1.86 -28.06 7.13
N TRP A 641 -1.14 -27.78 6.04
CA TRP A 641 -1.52 -28.34 4.75
C TRP A 641 -1.24 -29.85 4.73
N ALA A 642 -1.94 -30.59 3.88
CA ALA A 642 -1.88 -32.07 3.90
C ALA A 642 -0.48 -32.60 3.51
N ASP A 643 0.13 -31.97 2.51
CA ASP A 643 1.51 -32.17 2.08
C ASP A 643 2.51 -31.82 3.19
N MET A 644 2.39 -30.65 3.82
CA MET A 644 3.23 -30.23 4.93
C MET A 644 3.17 -31.21 6.09
N ARG A 645 1.96 -31.66 6.46
CA ARG A 645 1.76 -32.64 7.52
C ARG A 645 2.47 -33.96 7.22
N ARG A 646 2.30 -34.46 5.99
CA ARG A 646 2.84 -35.74 5.54
C ARG A 646 4.37 -35.73 5.46
N GLU A 647 4.94 -34.62 5.00
CA GLU A 647 6.38 -34.48 4.74
C GLU A 647 7.16 -33.86 5.91
N GLY A 648 6.52 -33.53 7.03
CA GLY A 648 7.22 -33.04 8.23
C GLY A 648 7.52 -31.54 8.25
N PHE A 649 6.76 -30.71 7.54
CA PHE A 649 6.92 -29.26 7.56
C PHE A 649 6.09 -28.65 8.69
N VAL A 650 6.76 -28.21 9.74
CA VAL A 650 6.14 -27.54 10.89
C VAL A 650 5.75 -26.10 10.52
N ALA A 651 4.48 -25.73 10.71
CA ALA A 651 3.98 -24.40 10.40
C ALA A 651 4.50 -23.32 11.37
N ASN A 652 4.76 -22.11 10.85
CA ASN A 652 5.25 -20.96 11.63
C ASN A 652 4.47 -20.70 12.92
N ARG A 653 3.14 -20.82 12.85
CA ARG A 653 2.22 -20.61 13.97
C ARG A 653 2.64 -21.38 15.23
N ILE A 654 3.20 -22.58 15.07
CA ILE A 654 3.68 -23.37 16.20
C ILE A 654 4.86 -22.68 16.87
N PHE A 655 5.85 -22.21 16.10
CA PHE A 655 7.00 -21.49 16.64
C PHE A 655 6.57 -20.22 17.36
N ASP A 656 5.70 -19.41 16.74
CA ASP A 656 5.21 -18.16 17.31
C ASP A 656 4.40 -18.35 18.59
N ALA A 657 3.49 -19.33 18.62
CA ALA A 657 2.67 -19.61 19.80
C ALA A 657 3.50 -20.22 20.95
N VAL A 658 4.46 -21.11 20.65
CA VAL A 658 5.35 -21.67 21.67
C VAL A 658 6.30 -20.60 22.22
N ALA A 659 6.84 -19.73 21.37
CA ALA A 659 7.69 -18.60 21.77
C ALA A 659 6.92 -17.57 22.61
N SER A 660 5.62 -17.41 22.38
CA SER A 660 4.71 -16.63 23.23
C SER A 660 4.41 -17.31 24.58
N GLY A 661 4.96 -18.50 24.83
CA GLY A 661 4.76 -19.27 26.05
C GLY A 661 3.35 -19.86 26.16
N THR A 662 2.68 -20.15 25.04
CA THR A 662 1.28 -20.59 24.97
C THR A 662 1.17 -22.10 24.78
N ARG A 663 0.05 -22.69 25.22
CA ARG A 663 -0.26 -24.11 24.96
C ARG A 663 -0.70 -24.27 23.52
N VAL A 664 -0.16 -25.26 22.81
CA VAL A 664 -0.48 -25.48 21.40
C VAL A 664 -1.06 -26.88 21.21
N VAL A 665 -2.19 -26.97 20.51
CA VAL A 665 -2.73 -28.24 20.01
C VAL A 665 -2.64 -28.25 18.49
N SER A 666 -2.01 -29.28 17.93
CA SER A 666 -1.80 -29.42 16.48
C SER A 666 -2.20 -30.81 15.97
N ASP A 667 -2.43 -30.94 14.67
CA ASP A 667 -2.35 -32.25 14.01
C ASP A 667 -0.91 -32.80 14.04
N VAL A 668 -0.78 -34.11 13.82
CA VAL A 668 0.50 -34.84 13.95
C VAL A 668 1.46 -34.45 12.82
N VAL A 669 2.60 -33.87 13.19
CA VAL A 669 3.76 -33.59 12.33
C VAL A 669 5.03 -33.99 13.09
N PRO A 670 6.00 -34.66 12.45
CA PRO A 670 7.36 -34.79 12.98
C PRO A 670 7.91 -33.40 13.32
N ALA A 671 8.12 -33.11 14.61
CA ALA A 671 8.60 -31.82 15.08
C ALA A 671 9.92 -31.99 15.84
N ASP A 672 10.74 -30.95 15.80
CA ASP A 672 11.93 -30.83 16.64
C ASP A 672 11.59 -31.10 18.13
N PRO A 673 12.43 -31.82 18.88
CA PRO A 673 12.15 -32.18 20.27
C PRO A 673 11.84 -31.00 21.20
N ILE A 674 12.46 -29.83 20.99
CA ILE A 674 12.26 -28.63 21.80
C ILE A 674 10.81 -28.14 21.62
N VAL A 675 10.37 -28.02 20.37
CA VAL A 675 9.00 -27.60 20.04
C VAL A 675 7.99 -28.65 20.46
N ALA A 676 8.30 -29.94 20.23
CA ALA A 676 7.42 -31.06 20.56
C ALA A 676 7.06 -31.14 22.05
N SER A 677 7.93 -30.65 22.95
CA SER A 677 7.70 -30.66 24.39
C SER A 677 6.48 -29.82 24.82
N ALA A 678 6.21 -28.71 24.11
CA ALA A 678 5.13 -27.77 24.41
C ALA A 678 3.87 -27.95 23.55
N VAL A 679 3.94 -28.77 22.50
CA VAL A 679 2.82 -29.07 21.59
C VAL A 679 2.14 -30.36 22.02
N ARG A 680 0.82 -30.41 21.95
CA ARG A 680 0.03 -31.65 22.05
C ARG A 680 -0.62 -31.96 20.72
N VAL A 681 -0.67 -33.23 20.39
CA VAL A 681 -1.27 -33.70 19.14
C VAL A 681 -2.63 -34.32 19.40
N TRP A 682 -3.55 -34.17 18.45
CA TRP A 682 -4.86 -34.81 18.50
C TRP A 682 -5.05 -35.75 17.30
N ARG A 683 -5.84 -36.80 17.50
CA ARG A 683 -6.24 -37.78 16.48
C ARG A 683 -7.75 -37.91 16.36
N THR A 684 -8.48 -37.59 17.42
CA THR A 684 -9.94 -37.62 17.47
C THR A 684 -10.50 -36.32 18.06
N PRO A 685 -11.76 -35.96 17.76
CA PRO A 685 -12.44 -34.85 18.42
C PRO A 685 -12.47 -34.96 19.95
N ASP A 686 -12.62 -36.17 20.50
CA ASP A 686 -12.64 -36.39 21.95
C ASP A 686 -11.28 -36.12 22.61
N GLU A 687 -10.18 -36.53 21.95
CA GLU A 687 -8.82 -36.21 22.40
C GLU A 687 -8.59 -34.69 22.37
N LEU A 688 -9.02 -34.02 21.30
CA LEU A 688 -8.97 -32.56 21.20
C LEU A 688 -9.75 -31.88 22.35
N ARG A 689 -10.96 -32.38 22.66
CA ARG A 689 -11.76 -31.89 23.79
C ARG A 689 -11.04 -32.03 25.11
N SER A 690 -10.49 -33.21 25.39
CA SER A 690 -9.76 -33.48 26.63
C SER A 690 -8.54 -32.57 26.77
N LEU A 691 -7.79 -32.34 25.68
CA LEU A 691 -6.63 -31.42 25.69
C LEU A 691 -7.02 -29.97 26.01
N VAL A 692 -8.19 -29.50 25.58
CA VAL A 692 -8.65 -28.12 25.80
C VAL A 692 -9.28 -27.94 27.18
N VAL A 693 -10.10 -28.91 27.63
CA VAL A 693 -10.84 -28.84 28.89
C VAL A 693 -9.96 -29.21 30.09
N GLU A 694 -9.18 -30.29 30.00
CA GLU A 694 -8.26 -30.76 31.05
C GLU A 694 -6.84 -30.16 30.90
N ARG A 695 -6.73 -28.98 30.26
CA ARG A 695 -5.45 -28.38 29.83
C ARG A 695 -4.41 -28.19 30.94
N ALA A 696 -4.83 -28.12 32.21
CA ALA A 696 -3.91 -28.00 33.34
C ALA A 696 -3.09 -29.28 33.56
N ASP A 697 -3.69 -30.45 33.35
CA ASP A 697 -3.06 -31.76 33.58
C ASP A 697 -2.36 -32.31 32.33
N ARG A 698 -2.74 -31.81 31.15
CA ARG A 698 -2.24 -32.30 29.86
C ARG A 698 -1.02 -31.56 29.32
N PHE A 699 -0.74 -30.35 29.81
CA PHE A 699 0.35 -29.50 29.35
C PHE A 699 1.40 -29.26 30.42
N PRO A 700 2.64 -28.91 30.05
CA PRO A 700 3.64 -28.48 31.02
C PRO A 700 3.16 -27.26 31.81
N SER A 701 3.71 -27.10 33.01
CA SER A 701 3.47 -25.94 33.88
C SER A 701 3.83 -24.64 33.17
N ARG A 702 3.35 -23.51 33.70
CA ARG A 702 3.68 -22.18 33.14
C ARG A 702 5.19 -21.96 33.11
N GLN A 703 5.90 -22.36 34.16
CA GLN A 703 7.36 -22.22 34.24
C GLN A 703 8.03 -23.03 33.13
N GLU A 704 7.73 -24.33 33.02
CA GLU A 704 8.32 -25.19 31.97
C GLU A 704 8.04 -24.64 30.56
N ARG A 705 6.82 -24.12 30.30
CA ARG A 705 6.51 -23.48 29.01
C ARG A 705 7.33 -22.22 28.76
N GLN A 706 7.62 -21.42 29.78
CA GLN A 706 8.52 -20.27 29.64
C GLN A 706 9.97 -20.71 29.37
N GLU A 707 10.41 -21.83 29.94
CA GLU A 707 11.73 -22.39 29.65
C GLU A 707 11.82 -22.90 28.22
N VAL A 708 10.80 -23.61 27.73
CA VAL A 708 10.69 -24.03 26.32
C VAL A 708 10.66 -22.81 25.39
N ALA A 709 9.87 -21.79 25.71
CA ALA A 709 9.82 -20.56 24.93
C ALA A 709 11.20 -19.90 24.80
N ARG A 710 11.98 -19.81 25.89
CA ARG A 710 13.35 -19.30 25.84
C ARG A 710 14.27 -20.13 24.94
N HIS A 711 14.14 -21.46 24.96
CA HIS A 711 14.93 -22.31 24.07
C HIS A 711 14.53 -22.11 22.60
N VAL A 712 13.23 -22.01 22.30
CA VAL A 712 12.74 -21.72 20.94
C VAL A 712 13.25 -20.35 20.47
N LEU A 713 13.21 -19.32 21.32
CA LEU A 713 13.74 -17.99 21.02
C LEU A 713 15.25 -17.97 20.81
N ALA A 714 16.00 -18.89 21.41
CA ALA A 714 17.45 -18.99 21.22
C ALA A 714 17.84 -19.80 19.97
N ALA A 715 17.12 -20.89 19.68
CA ALA A 715 17.48 -21.88 18.66
C ALA A 715 16.69 -21.75 17.34
N HIS A 716 15.49 -21.18 17.38
CA HIS A 716 14.57 -21.06 16.24
C HIS A 716 14.13 -19.61 16.04
N SER A 717 15.05 -18.64 16.18
CA SER A 717 14.78 -17.24 15.84
C SER A 717 15.24 -16.90 14.42
N PHE A 718 14.73 -15.80 13.86
CA PHE A 718 15.21 -15.28 12.58
C PHE A 718 16.71 -14.96 12.61
N GLU A 719 17.27 -14.47 13.71
CA GLU A 719 18.71 -14.23 13.84
C GLU A 719 19.53 -15.51 13.80
N ALA A 720 19.00 -16.62 14.33
CA ALA A 720 19.66 -17.92 14.20
C ALA A 720 19.65 -18.39 12.74
N ARG A 721 18.52 -18.22 12.03
CA ARG A 721 18.40 -18.59 10.60
C ARG A 721 19.25 -17.72 9.69
N ALA A 722 19.26 -16.42 9.92
CA ALA A 722 20.10 -15.46 9.20
C ALA A 722 21.58 -15.83 9.33
N ARG A 723 22.05 -16.21 10.53
CA ARG A 723 23.42 -16.70 10.75
C ARG A 723 23.72 -17.95 9.93
N THR A 724 22.86 -18.98 10.02
CA THR A 724 23.03 -20.20 9.22
C THR A 724 23.09 -19.91 7.72
N LEU A 725 22.19 -19.06 7.21
CA LEU A 725 22.17 -18.68 5.79
C LEU A 725 23.47 -18.00 5.35
N VAL A 726 24.00 -17.08 6.17
CA VAL A 726 25.25 -16.38 5.89
C VAL A 726 26.45 -17.33 5.94
N ASP A 727 26.50 -18.19 6.96
CA ASP A 727 27.62 -19.13 7.17
C ASP A 727 27.68 -20.17 6.06
N GLU A 728 26.56 -20.81 5.71
CA GLU A 728 26.49 -21.80 4.63
C GLU A 728 26.86 -21.20 3.27
N LEU A 729 26.40 -19.98 2.99
CA LEU A 729 26.77 -19.28 1.76
C LEU A 729 28.25 -18.86 1.75
N ALA A 730 28.84 -18.58 2.91
CA ALA A 730 30.26 -18.28 3.01
C ALA A 730 31.10 -19.54 2.73
N LEU A 731 30.66 -20.68 3.26
CA LEU A 731 31.27 -21.99 3.04
C LEU A 731 31.20 -22.41 1.57
N SER A 732 30.02 -22.32 0.92
CA SER A 732 29.85 -22.67 -0.50
C SER A 732 30.74 -21.85 -1.44
N ARG A 733 31.10 -20.64 -1.04
CA ARG A 733 31.92 -19.70 -1.82
C ARG A 733 33.42 -19.82 -1.55
N THR A 734 33.86 -20.71 -0.65
CA THR A 734 35.29 -21.00 -0.46
C THR A 734 35.84 -21.94 -1.54
N PRO A 735 37.15 -21.89 -1.88
CA PRO A 735 37.75 -22.77 -2.89
C PRO A 735 37.60 -24.26 -2.59
N GLU A 736 37.56 -24.63 -1.30
CA GLU A 736 37.41 -26.02 -0.82
C GLU A 736 35.95 -26.51 -0.92
N GLY A 737 34.96 -25.61 -0.90
CA GLY A 737 33.54 -25.93 -1.01
C GLY A 737 33.03 -26.14 -2.45
N ARG A 738 33.86 -25.95 -3.47
CA ARG A 738 33.52 -26.20 -4.90
C ARG A 738 33.94 -27.59 -5.41
N GLY A 739 34.39 -28.46 -4.49
CA GLY A 739 34.92 -29.80 -4.78
C GLY A 739 33.87 -30.88 -4.97
#